data_AF-A0A9Q3HW69-F1
#
_entry.id   AF-A0A9Q3HW69-F1
#
_cell.length_a   1.000
_cell.length_b   1.000
_cell.length_c   1.000
_cell.angle_alpha   90.00
_cell.angle_beta   90.00
_cell.angle_gamma   90.00
#
_symmetry.space_group_name_H-M   'P 1'
#
loop_
_entity.id
_entity.type
_entity.pdbx_description
1 polymer ?
#
loop_
_entity_poly.entity_id
_entity_poly.type
_entity_poly.pdbx_seq_one_letter_code
_entity_poly.pdbx_strand_id
1 'polypeptide(L)'
;MARIAQAFTTTRKTVTLTHDQLQEIPDIEQNGSTFTDGVGTISPKLAQKVEEALCGTMSISKRKNVNRSSCYQIRLGGYKGMLSVDSVLDGEVVRLRPSMDKFDARDSLTLDIASSFRTPLAAFLNRPLIKLLEDLRIPAKVFLHLQTRTVTNIEQSRLSMDQSAKLMTTHGLGVNSGLPQILRRLAGLMKTDNPELLQSRFLEDCLDLVVIDCLRDLKYRARIPLLDSYTLVGVADEDKCLSEGEIYACIKPKDKSKKYLKGPIAITRSPCIHPGDVQVVTAIGRPPPGCQRLEGLTNCVVFSVKGKRSLPSCLGGGDLDGDLYNVITSPELIPSTSNIYSPASYPPPQMKSLYKPCEIEDGIRFFLDYISSDLVGAIATRHLLVADRSAIGSKDPECLKLASLHSKAVDYPKTGMPVSITELPKFDGARPDFMCPEYVLSRQIQHNEQYYESQNTLGQLFRAIPAERTEFFDSGPLKGILPTSVPGKSSRQQLKRLGPLDPDRKITRALQAALRQYGQQDSIDPIWRDEFVTLLRSFSDELYKICKQNTLKKSIGFSEQHLSEMEAFVGMILSSSSDRRLKRESLSRLIEQTSELFDMLKSEILGEVEDIYHHDDENEGFDQQKQRRKSLDEISLISLSSGFEPNETLISRSLAGWIVAIEETNKTFGVHSFGFVCLRILCSELRL
;
A
#
# COMPACT_ATOMS: atom_id res chain seq x y z
N MET A 1 -6.59 20.20 -19.51
CA MET A 1 -5.76 19.00 -19.24
C MET A 1 -6.14 18.26 -17.97
N ALA A 2 -6.15 18.86 -16.76
CA ALA A 2 -6.46 18.13 -15.52
C ALA A 2 -7.84 17.41 -15.50
N ARG A 3 -8.85 17.95 -16.18
CA ARG A 3 -10.16 17.28 -16.33
C ARG A 3 -10.09 16.07 -17.25
N ILE A 4 -9.36 16.15 -18.35
CA ILE A 4 -9.11 15.02 -19.28
C ILE A 4 -8.46 13.84 -18.53
N ALA A 5 -7.51 14.13 -17.63
CA ALA A 5 -6.85 13.10 -16.83
C ALA A 5 -7.84 12.27 -15.98
N GLN A 6 -9.03 12.80 -15.65
CA GLN A 6 -10.04 12.06 -14.91
C GLN A 6 -10.58 10.86 -15.69
N ALA A 7 -10.67 10.95 -17.02
CA ALA A 7 -11.08 9.85 -17.90
C ALA A 7 -10.07 8.69 -17.96
N PHE A 8 -8.83 8.91 -17.51
CA PHE A 8 -7.78 7.89 -17.40
C PHE A 8 -7.61 7.35 -15.98
N THR A 9 -8.51 7.71 -15.05
CA THR A 9 -8.52 7.11 -13.71
C THR A 9 -8.83 5.62 -13.84
N THR A 10 -8.01 4.75 -13.28
CA THR A 10 -8.35 3.33 -13.16
C THR A 10 -9.58 3.17 -12.27
N THR A 11 -10.68 2.70 -12.83
CA THR A 11 -11.94 2.48 -12.13
C THR A 11 -12.50 1.10 -12.43
N ARG A 12 -13.45 0.66 -11.59
CA ARG A 12 -14.27 -0.52 -11.85
C ARG A 12 -15.67 -0.06 -12.21
N LYS A 13 -16.12 -0.38 -13.42
CA LYS A 13 -17.51 -0.18 -13.83
C LYS A 13 -18.46 -1.03 -12.97
N THR A 14 -19.51 -0.41 -12.46
CA THR A 14 -20.49 -1.09 -11.59
C THR A 14 -21.90 -1.08 -12.15
N VAL A 15 -22.63 0.02 -11.98
CA VAL A 15 -24.06 0.12 -12.35
C VAL A 15 -24.25 1.30 -13.30
N THR A 16 -25.06 1.13 -14.34
CA THR A 16 -25.53 2.24 -15.17
C THR A 16 -26.84 2.76 -14.59
N LEU A 17 -26.89 4.03 -14.26
CA LEU A 17 -28.04 4.70 -13.65
C LEU A 17 -28.97 5.30 -14.72
N THR A 18 -30.17 5.66 -14.30
CA THR A 18 -31.10 6.52 -15.06
C THR A 18 -31.18 7.90 -14.42
N HIS A 19 -31.60 8.92 -15.18
CA HIS A 19 -31.64 10.31 -14.67
C HIS A 19 -32.51 10.49 -13.42
N ASP A 20 -33.58 9.71 -13.27
CA ASP A 20 -34.45 9.70 -12.08
C ASP A 20 -33.77 9.15 -10.82
N GLN A 21 -32.67 8.40 -10.97
CA GLN A 21 -31.84 7.94 -9.87
C GLN A 21 -30.81 8.99 -9.42
N LEU A 22 -30.64 10.09 -10.17
CA LEU A 22 -29.72 11.17 -9.85
C LEU A 22 -30.50 12.32 -9.18
N GLN A 23 -30.10 12.69 -7.97
CA GLN A 23 -30.66 13.83 -7.24
C GLN A 23 -29.58 14.87 -6.98
N GLU A 24 -29.70 16.05 -7.57
CA GLU A 24 -28.79 17.16 -7.26
C GLU A 24 -29.25 17.87 -5.98
N ILE A 25 -28.32 18.06 -5.05
CA ILE A 25 -28.53 18.76 -3.78
C ILE A 25 -27.48 19.87 -3.60
N PRO A 26 -27.80 21.00 -2.97
CA PRO A 26 -26.85 22.11 -2.81
C PRO A 26 -25.72 21.74 -1.85
N ASP A 27 -24.52 22.25 -2.06
CA ASP A 27 -23.44 22.16 -1.07
C ASP A 27 -23.81 22.82 0.27
N ILE A 28 -23.27 22.30 1.37
CA ILE A 28 -23.40 22.94 2.68
C ILE A 28 -22.28 23.96 2.79
N GLU A 29 -22.63 25.24 2.69
CA GLU A 29 -21.68 26.36 2.75
C GLU A 29 -21.97 27.26 3.95
N GLN A 30 -20.92 27.68 4.65
CA GLN A 30 -21.01 28.64 5.74
C GLN A 30 -19.75 29.52 5.76
N ASN A 31 -19.92 30.84 5.87
CA ASN A 31 -18.83 31.81 5.95
C ASN A 31 -17.80 31.72 4.79
N GLY A 32 -18.26 31.40 3.57
CA GLY A 32 -17.39 31.24 2.40
C GLY A 32 -16.56 29.94 2.39
N SER A 33 -16.85 29.01 3.29
CA SER A 33 -16.27 27.66 3.31
C SER A 33 -17.32 26.62 2.93
N THR A 34 -16.96 25.72 2.01
CA THR A 34 -17.76 24.56 1.63
C THR A 34 -17.42 23.38 2.55
N PHE A 35 -18.42 22.82 3.24
CA PHE A 35 -18.25 21.71 4.19
C PHE A 35 -18.47 20.33 3.58
N THR A 36 -19.08 20.29 2.38
CA THR A 36 -19.37 19.07 1.62
C THR A 36 -18.59 18.99 0.31
N ASP A 37 -17.48 19.73 0.19
CA ASP A 37 -16.71 19.85 -1.04
C ASP A 37 -16.26 18.47 -1.55
N GLY A 38 -16.88 18.01 -2.64
CA GLY A 38 -16.58 16.74 -3.27
C GLY A 38 -17.26 15.50 -2.67
N VAL A 39 -18.26 15.63 -1.79
CA VAL A 39 -18.97 14.47 -1.21
C VAL A 39 -20.49 14.54 -1.36
N GLY A 40 -21.07 13.44 -1.83
CA GLY A 40 -22.50 13.19 -1.91
C GLY A 40 -22.92 11.93 -1.14
N THR A 41 -24.14 11.45 -1.38
CA THR A 41 -24.66 10.25 -0.70
C THR A 41 -25.25 9.22 -1.67
N ILE A 42 -25.31 7.96 -1.24
CA ILE A 42 -25.87 6.85 -2.01
C ILE A 42 -26.86 6.07 -1.14
N SER A 43 -27.98 5.65 -1.73
CA SER A 43 -28.97 4.85 -1.00
C SER A 43 -28.47 3.45 -0.68
N PRO A 44 -28.96 2.78 0.39
CA PRO A 44 -28.49 1.46 0.76
C PRO A 44 -28.76 0.40 -0.32
N LYS A 45 -29.91 0.50 -1.02
CA LYS A 45 -30.27 -0.42 -2.10
C LYS A 45 -29.31 -0.30 -3.29
N LEU A 46 -28.97 0.93 -3.70
CA LEU A 46 -28.03 1.13 -4.80
C LEU A 46 -26.60 0.75 -4.39
N ALA A 47 -26.18 1.09 -3.18
CA ALA A 47 -24.88 0.67 -2.63
C ALA A 47 -24.75 -0.86 -2.61
N GLN A 48 -25.83 -1.60 -2.32
CA GLN A 48 -25.83 -3.05 -2.41
C GLN A 48 -25.60 -3.55 -3.85
N LYS A 49 -26.23 -2.94 -4.86
CA LYS A 49 -25.97 -3.30 -6.28
C LYS A 49 -24.52 -3.02 -6.69
N VAL A 50 -23.95 -1.89 -6.23
CA VAL A 50 -22.53 -1.57 -6.42
C VAL A 50 -21.65 -2.65 -5.80
N GLU A 51 -21.95 -3.04 -4.56
CA GLU A 51 -21.25 -4.11 -3.85
C GLU A 51 -21.33 -5.47 -4.55
N GLU A 52 -22.51 -5.83 -5.06
CA GLU A 52 -22.74 -7.03 -5.85
C GLU A 52 -21.94 -7.02 -7.16
N ALA A 53 -21.86 -5.88 -7.86
CA ALA A 53 -21.00 -5.73 -9.05
C ALA A 53 -19.50 -5.80 -8.70
N LEU A 54 -19.09 -5.18 -7.60
CA LEU A 54 -17.69 -5.20 -7.14
C LEU A 54 -17.25 -6.58 -6.65
N CYS A 55 -18.17 -7.36 -6.07
CA CYS A 55 -17.88 -8.68 -5.51
C CYS A 55 -18.37 -9.83 -6.38
N GLY A 56 -19.02 -9.56 -7.51
CA GLY A 56 -19.69 -10.57 -8.34
C GLY A 56 -18.74 -11.63 -8.92
N THR A 57 -17.47 -11.27 -9.08
CA THR A 57 -16.41 -12.20 -9.49
C THR A 57 -15.89 -13.08 -8.35
N MET A 58 -16.20 -12.74 -7.09
CA MET A 58 -15.74 -13.50 -5.92
C MET A 58 -16.61 -14.73 -5.69
N SER A 59 -16.03 -15.81 -5.16
CA SER A 59 -16.78 -16.98 -4.67
C SER A 59 -17.79 -16.58 -3.58
N ILE A 60 -18.92 -17.29 -3.50
CA ILE A 60 -20.03 -17.05 -2.57
C ILE A 60 -19.53 -17.00 -1.10
N SER A 61 -18.64 -17.91 -0.73
CA SER A 61 -18.05 -17.98 0.62
C SER A 61 -17.20 -16.74 0.93
N LYS A 62 -16.46 -16.23 -0.07
CA LYS A 62 -15.66 -15.00 0.07
C LYS A 62 -16.57 -13.77 0.17
N ARG A 63 -17.67 -13.72 -0.60
CA ARG A 63 -18.66 -12.63 -0.52
C ARG A 63 -19.31 -12.53 0.87
N LYS A 64 -19.64 -13.66 1.51
CA LYS A 64 -20.24 -13.68 2.86
C LYS A 64 -19.32 -13.08 3.94
N ASN A 65 -18.01 -13.20 3.76
CA ASN A 65 -17.00 -12.74 4.72
C ASN A 65 -16.42 -11.35 4.41
N VAL A 66 -16.92 -10.66 3.37
CA VAL A 66 -16.45 -9.33 2.99
C VAL A 66 -17.23 -8.26 3.75
N ASN A 67 -16.51 -7.35 4.40
CA ASN A 67 -17.10 -6.13 4.91
C ASN A 67 -17.62 -5.28 3.72
N ARG A 68 -18.92 -4.98 3.73
CA ARG A 68 -19.52 -4.00 2.82
C ARG A 68 -18.90 -2.62 3.09
N SER A 69 -18.60 -1.88 2.03
CA SER A 69 -18.11 -0.52 2.15
C SER A 69 -19.25 0.43 2.53
N SER A 70 -18.96 1.43 3.35
CA SER A 70 -19.90 2.51 3.65
C SER A 70 -19.59 3.81 2.88
N CYS A 71 -18.45 3.83 2.18
CA CYS A 71 -18.01 4.98 1.38
C CYS A 71 -17.38 4.50 0.08
N TYR A 72 -17.58 5.25 -1.00
CA TYR A 72 -17.06 4.94 -2.33
C TYR A 72 -16.44 6.18 -2.94
N GLN A 73 -15.25 6.05 -3.51
CA GLN A 73 -14.72 7.08 -4.39
C GLN A 73 -15.19 6.80 -5.81
N ILE A 74 -15.79 7.79 -6.46
CA ILE A 74 -16.56 7.58 -7.69
C ILE A 74 -16.08 8.43 -8.87
N ARG A 75 -16.45 7.97 -10.06
CA ARG A 75 -16.64 8.78 -11.27
C ARG A 75 -18.05 8.49 -11.81
N LEU A 76 -18.79 9.53 -12.16
CA LEU A 76 -20.13 9.40 -12.75
C LEU A 76 -20.33 10.57 -13.72
N GLY A 77 -20.09 10.32 -15.01
CA GLY A 77 -20.02 11.38 -16.01
C GLY A 77 -19.05 12.49 -15.62
N GLY A 78 -19.56 13.70 -15.44
CA GLY A 78 -18.81 14.88 -15.01
C GLY A 78 -18.44 14.90 -13.52
N TYR A 79 -19.09 14.05 -12.73
CA TYR A 79 -19.00 14.06 -11.28
C TYR A 79 -17.79 13.27 -10.78
N LYS A 80 -16.99 13.93 -9.92
CA LYS A 80 -15.85 13.37 -9.22
C LYS A 80 -16.01 13.60 -7.71
N GLY A 81 -15.92 12.54 -6.92
CA GLY A 81 -15.88 12.71 -5.47
C GLY A 81 -16.12 11.42 -4.69
N MET A 82 -16.64 11.59 -3.48
CA MET A 82 -17.04 10.52 -2.57
C MET A 82 -18.55 10.38 -2.52
N LEU A 83 -19.03 9.16 -2.31
CA LEU A 83 -20.41 8.87 -1.88
C LEU A 83 -20.38 8.11 -0.55
N SER A 84 -21.05 8.63 0.47
CA SER A 84 -21.32 7.90 1.72
C SER A 84 -22.71 7.26 1.70
N VAL A 85 -22.84 6.06 2.25
CA VAL A 85 -24.14 5.39 2.38
C VAL A 85 -25.00 6.20 3.34
N ASP A 86 -26.15 6.66 2.86
CA ASP A 86 -27.16 7.35 3.67
C ASP A 86 -28.28 6.35 4.00
N SER A 87 -28.35 5.94 5.27
CA SER A 87 -29.27 4.91 5.75
C SER A 87 -30.74 5.28 5.68
N VAL A 88 -31.09 6.56 5.49
CA VAL A 88 -32.48 7.01 5.43
C VAL A 88 -32.94 7.31 4.01
N LEU A 89 -32.09 7.09 3.00
CA LEU A 89 -32.52 7.17 1.59
C LEU A 89 -33.29 5.93 1.18
N ASP A 90 -34.50 6.16 0.68
CA ASP A 90 -35.29 5.14 0.01
C ASP A 90 -34.95 5.05 -1.48
N GLY A 91 -35.33 3.92 -2.09
CA GLY A 91 -35.12 3.67 -3.52
C GLY A 91 -33.66 3.45 -3.90
N GLU A 92 -33.35 3.59 -5.18
CA GLU A 92 -32.01 3.43 -5.75
C GLU A 92 -31.51 4.76 -6.28
N VAL A 93 -30.90 5.56 -5.40
CA VAL A 93 -30.63 6.97 -5.66
C VAL A 93 -29.21 7.34 -5.27
N VAL A 94 -28.60 8.24 -6.04
CA VAL A 94 -27.39 8.98 -5.69
C VAL A 94 -27.73 10.46 -5.54
N ARG A 95 -27.26 11.08 -4.47
CA ARG A 95 -27.28 12.53 -4.29
C ARG A 95 -25.94 13.14 -4.62
N LEU A 96 -25.92 14.08 -5.56
CA LEU A 96 -24.72 14.73 -6.09
C LEU A 96 -24.75 16.22 -5.77
N ARG A 97 -23.57 16.84 -5.67
CA ARG A 97 -23.42 18.26 -5.32
C ARG A 97 -22.69 19.05 -6.41
N PRO A 98 -22.91 20.37 -6.53
CA PRO A 98 -22.18 21.21 -7.48
C PRO A 98 -20.66 21.11 -7.35
N SER A 99 -20.14 21.03 -6.12
CA SER A 99 -18.71 20.84 -5.87
C SER A 99 -18.14 19.57 -6.50
N MET A 100 -18.96 18.56 -6.78
CA MET A 100 -18.54 17.31 -7.43
C MET A 100 -18.49 17.42 -8.96
N ASP A 101 -19.24 18.33 -9.57
CA ASP A 101 -19.29 18.48 -11.04
C ASP A 101 -18.02 19.18 -11.55
N LYS A 102 -17.25 18.47 -12.39
CA LYS A 102 -15.95 18.94 -12.87
C LYS A 102 -15.95 19.35 -14.34
N PHE A 103 -16.91 18.85 -15.12
CA PHE A 103 -17.12 19.15 -16.54
C PHE A 103 -18.45 18.56 -17.00
N ASP A 104 -19.10 19.17 -18.00
CA ASP A 104 -20.39 18.70 -18.50
C ASP A 104 -20.28 17.35 -19.23
N ALA A 105 -20.98 16.35 -18.72
CA ALA A 105 -21.09 15.01 -19.31
C ALA A 105 -22.37 14.29 -18.83
N ARG A 106 -23.51 14.98 -18.90
CA ARG A 106 -24.81 14.53 -18.35
C ARG A 106 -25.31 13.20 -18.89
N ASP A 107 -24.95 12.83 -20.12
CA ASP A 107 -25.40 11.60 -20.76
C ASP A 107 -24.62 10.35 -20.29
N SER A 108 -23.50 10.54 -19.57
CA SER A 108 -22.69 9.45 -19.06
C SER A 108 -23.13 9.05 -17.65
N LEU A 109 -24.06 8.09 -17.59
CA LEU A 109 -24.71 7.68 -16.34
C LEU A 109 -24.12 6.41 -15.71
N THR A 110 -22.95 5.97 -16.16
CA THR A 110 -22.27 4.82 -15.55
C THR A 110 -21.59 5.23 -14.26
N LEU A 111 -21.94 4.58 -13.15
CA LEU A 111 -21.26 4.72 -11.88
C LEU A 111 -20.01 3.83 -11.86
N ASP A 112 -18.86 4.49 -11.92
CA ASP A 112 -17.55 3.88 -11.84
C ASP A 112 -16.94 4.07 -10.46
N ILE A 113 -16.43 2.99 -9.86
CA ILE A 113 -15.81 3.01 -8.53
C ILE A 113 -14.29 3.03 -8.67
N ALA A 114 -13.67 4.13 -8.24
CA ALA A 114 -12.21 4.27 -8.17
C ALA A 114 -11.64 3.56 -6.94
N SER A 115 -12.36 3.58 -5.80
CA SER A 115 -11.94 2.92 -4.57
C SER A 115 -13.12 2.62 -3.64
N SER A 116 -12.99 1.55 -2.85
CA SER A 116 -13.94 1.16 -1.79
C SER A 116 -13.20 0.96 -0.47
N PHE A 117 -13.70 1.54 0.61
CA PHE A 117 -13.00 1.65 1.91
C PHE A 117 -13.49 0.60 2.91
N ARG A 118 -13.30 -0.68 2.57
CA ARG A 118 -13.81 -1.83 3.35
C ARG A 118 -13.06 -2.10 4.65
N THR A 119 -11.79 -1.70 4.70
CA THR A 119 -10.89 -1.87 5.84
C THR A 119 -10.13 -0.58 6.08
N PRO A 120 -9.83 -0.23 7.34
CA PRO A 120 -9.07 0.97 7.64
C PRO A 120 -7.64 0.81 7.09
N LEU A 121 -7.03 1.91 6.64
CA LEU A 121 -5.62 1.91 6.25
C LEU A 121 -4.76 2.16 7.50
N ALA A 122 -3.58 1.57 7.53
CA ALA A 122 -2.64 1.77 8.64
C ALA A 122 -2.04 3.19 8.57
N ALA A 123 -1.99 3.87 9.73
CA ALA A 123 -1.31 5.15 9.84
C ALA A 123 0.19 4.96 10.07
N PHE A 124 0.98 5.84 9.46
CA PHE A 124 2.43 5.89 9.64
C PHE A 124 2.86 7.33 9.90
N LEU A 125 3.85 7.47 10.78
CA LEU A 125 4.68 8.66 10.79
C LEU A 125 5.52 8.71 9.51
N ASN A 126 5.92 9.91 9.13
CA ASN A 126 6.87 10.17 8.05
C ASN A 126 7.68 11.41 8.42
N ARG A 127 8.75 11.70 7.66
CA ARG A 127 9.64 12.83 7.98
C ARG A 127 8.91 14.18 8.15
N PRO A 128 8.03 14.62 7.23
CA PRO A 128 7.26 15.86 7.43
C PRO A 128 6.42 15.86 8.71
N LEU A 129 5.66 14.80 8.96
CA LEU A 129 4.78 14.71 10.13
C LEU A 129 5.57 14.68 11.45
N ILE A 130 6.69 13.95 11.50
CA ILE A 130 7.55 13.93 12.68
C ILE A 130 8.11 15.33 12.94
N LYS A 131 8.55 16.04 11.89
CA LYS A 131 9.07 17.39 12.04
C LYS A 131 8.00 18.35 12.57
N LEU A 132 6.78 18.29 12.02
CA LEU A 132 5.67 19.11 12.51
C LEU A 132 5.32 18.80 13.97
N LEU A 133 5.21 17.52 14.34
CA LEU A 133 4.89 17.13 15.72
C LEU A 133 6.01 17.53 16.70
N GLU A 134 7.28 17.44 16.30
CA GLU A 134 8.43 17.97 17.06
C GLU A 134 8.26 19.49 17.32
N ASP A 135 7.95 20.26 16.28
CA ASP A 135 7.77 21.72 16.38
C ASP A 135 6.51 22.12 17.18
N LEU A 136 5.53 21.20 17.27
CA LEU A 136 4.36 21.27 18.16
C LEU A 136 4.65 20.74 19.58
N ARG A 137 5.93 20.56 19.92
CA ARG A 137 6.49 20.19 21.24
C ARG A 137 6.27 18.74 21.66
N ILE A 138 6.04 17.81 20.72
CA ILE A 138 6.14 16.38 21.04
C ILE A 138 7.61 16.02 21.28
N PRO A 139 7.97 15.43 22.45
CA PRO A 139 9.37 15.13 22.76
C PRO A 139 9.98 14.05 21.86
N ALA A 140 11.26 14.22 21.48
CA ALA A 140 12.04 13.25 20.69
C ALA A 140 11.97 11.81 21.23
N LYS A 141 11.96 11.64 22.57
CA LYS A 141 11.89 10.33 23.23
C LYS A 141 10.65 9.52 22.86
N VAL A 142 9.52 10.16 22.54
CA VAL A 142 8.29 9.49 22.11
C VAL A 142 8.52 8.79 20.78
N PHE A 143 9.09 9.50 19.80
CA PHE A 143 9.41 8.95 18.49
C PHE A 143 10.49 7.86 18.57
N LEU A 144 11.53 8.07 19.37
CA LEU A 144 12.59 7.08 19.59
C LEU A 144 12.04 5.81 20.23
N HIS A 145 11.14 5.92 21.20
CA HIS A 145 10.48 4.76 21.79
C HIS A 145 9.65 3.98 20.76
N LEU A 146 8.86 4.69 19.95
CA LEU A 146 8.08 4.08 18.88
C LEU A 146 8.98 3.35 17.87
N GLN A 147 10.06 4.00 17.39
CA GLN A 147 11.01 3.38 16.47
C GLN A 147 11.68 2.16 17.11
N THR A 148 12.14 2.26 18.36
CA THR A 148 12.79 1.15 19.07
C THR A 148 11.87 -0.06 19.14
N ARG A 149 10.60 0.15 19.52
CA ARG A 149 9.59 -0.92 19.53
C ARG A 149 9.37 -1.52 18.14
N THR A 150 9.29 -0.69 17.10
CA THR A 150 9.13 -1.16 15.72
C THR A 150 10.34 -1.98 15.26
N VAL A 151 11.57 -1.51 15.52
CA VAL A 151 12.80 -2.24 15.18
C VAL A 151 12.81 -3.60 15.87
N THR A 152 12.52 -3.67 17.16
CA THR A 152 12.43 -4.94 17.89
C THR A 152 11.40 -5.88 17.27
N ASN A 153 10.21 -5.38 16.93
CA ASN A 153 9.16 -6.19 16.32
C ASN A 153 9.55 -6.71 14.92
N ILE A 154 10.24 -5.88 14.11
CA ILE A 154 10.77 -6.29 12.80
C ILE A 154 11.82 -7.40 12.98
N GLU A 155 12.79 -7.19 13.87
CA GLU A 155 13.88 -8.16 14.07
C GLU A 155 13.39 -9.48 14.65
N GLN A 156 12.40 -9.44 15.54
CA GLN A 156 11.79 -10.63 16.11
C GLN A 156 10.84 -11.35 15.15
N SER A 157 10.32 -10.67 14.11
CA SER A 157 9.37 -11.30 13.19
C SER A 157 9.97 -12.53 12.51
N ARG A 158 11.29 -12.53 12.25
CA ARG A 158 12.01 -13.65 11.61
C ARG A 158 11.99 -14.95 12.42
N LEU A 159 11.64 -14.89 13.70
CA LEU A 159 11.58 -16.07 14.58
C LEU A 159 10.24 -16.80 14.48
N SER A 160 9.28 -16.25 13.73
CA SER A 160 7.91 -16.76 13.59
C SER A 160 7.44 -16.63 12.14
N MET A 161 6.97 -17.73 11.55
CA MET A 161 6.37 -17.72 10.22
C MET A 161 5.11 -16.85 10.17
N ASP A 162 4.27 -16.90 11.20
CA ASP A 162 3.08 -16.03 11.31
C ASP A 162 3.45 -14.54 11.45
N GLN A 163 4.41 -14.18 12.31
CA GLN A 163 4.82 -12.77 12.44
C GLN A 163 5.50 -12.26 11.17
N SER A 164 6.34 -13.06 10.52
CA SER A 164 6.94 -12.73 9.23
C SER A 164 5.86 -12.49 8.16
N ALA A 165 4.87 -13.39 8.05
CA ALA A 165 3.76 -13.23 7.13
C ALA A 165 2.94 -11.94 7.42
N LYS A 166 2.71 -11.61 8.70
CA LYS A 166 2.03 -10.36 9.10
C LYS A 166 2.84 -9.12 8.72
N LEU A 167 4.14 -9.12 8.97
CA LEU A 167 5.04 -8.01 8.62
C LEU A 167 5.07 -7.81 7.09
N MET A 168 5.27 -8.87 6.33
CA MET A 168 5.25 -8.86 4.86
C MET A 168 3.93 -8.29 4.32
N THR A 169 2.79 -8.77 4.82
CA THR A 169 1.46 -8.27 4.41
C THR A 169 1.30 -6.77 4.70
N THR A 170 1.83 -6.30 5.84
CA THR A 170 1.75 -4.89 6.27
C THR A 170 2.60 -3.97 5.39
N HIS A 171 3.73 -4.48 4.88
CA HIS A 171 4.66 -3.73 4.02
C HIS A 171 4.48 -4.00 2.53
N GLY A 172 3.56 -4.90 2.14
CA GLY A 172 3.33 -5.26 0.73
C GLY A 172 4.44 -6.12 0.12
N LEU A 173 5.21 -6.84 0.95
CA LEU A 173 6.32 -7.69 0.53
C LEU A 173 5.83 -9.13 0.30
N GLY A 174 6.36 -9.80 -0.73
CA GLY A 174 6.05 -11.19 -1.07
C GLY A 174 4.61 -11.44 -1.52
N VAL A 175 3.85 -10.39 -1.87
CA VAL A 175 2.44 -10.50 -2.26
C VAL A 175 2.29 -11.17 -3.64
N ASN A 176 3.17 -10.82 -4.58
CA ASN A 176 3.25 -11.38 -5.94
C ASN A 176 3.51 -12.90 -5.92
N SER A 177 4.44 -13.38 -5.10
CA SER A 177 4.73 -14.81 -4.92
C SER A 177 3.73 -15.52 -3.99
N GLY A 178 3.09 -14.78 -3.09
CA GLY A 178 2.28 -15.33 -2.01
C GLY A 178 3.09 -15.93 -0.87
N LEU A 179 4.31 -15.44 -0.66
CA LEU A 179 5.18 -15.85 0.44
C LEU A 179 4.51 -15.77 1.83
N PRO A 180 3.71 -14.73 2.18
CA PRO A 180 2.99 -14.72 3.45
C PRO A 180 2.07 -15.93 3.64
N GLN A 181 1.42 -16.39 2.57
CA GLN A 181 0.56 -17.57 2.60
C GLN A 181 1.40 -18.85 2.69
N ILE A 182 2.50 -18.93 1.94
CA ILE A 182 3.45 -20.06 2.01
C ILE A 182 3.95 -20.27 3.43
N LEU A 183 4.38 -19.20 4.13
CA LEU A 183 4.83 -19.29 5.52
C LEU A 183 3.73 -19.83 6.46
N ARG A 184 2.49 -19.36 6.32
CA ARG A 184 1.36 -19.86 7.11
C ARG A 184 1.07 -21.34 6.86
N ARG A 185 1.10 -21.77 5.60
CA ARG A 185 0.89 -23.17 5.20
C ARG A 185 2.02 -24.07 5.69
N LEU A 186 3.27 -23.61 5.59
CA LEU A 186 4.42 -24.31 6.15
C LEU A 186 4.31 -24.48 7.66
N ALA A 187 3.79 -23.48 8.37
CA ALA A 187 3.58 -23.58 9.81
C ALA A 187 2.57 -24.69 10.19
N GLY A 188 1.48 -24.80 9.43
CA GLY A 188 0.50 -25.88 9.56
C GLY A 188 1.07 -27.25 9.22
N LEU A 189 1.70 -27.37 8.04
CA LEU A 189 2.32 -28.60 7.55
C LEU A 189 3.39 -29.14 8.51
N MET A 190 4.30 -28.27 8.96
CA MET A 190 5.42 -28.65 9.81
C MET A 190 5.07 -28.67 11.30
N LYS A 191 3.84 -28.25 11.66
CA LYS A 191 3.33 -28.15 13.04
C LYS A 191 4.26 -27.36 13.95
N THR A 192 4.87 -26.30 13.41
CA THR A 192 5.75 -25.39 14.14
C THR A 192 5.65 -24.01 13.52
N ASP A 193 5.80 -22.96 14.32
CA ASP A 193 5.88 -21.59 13.83
C ASP A 193 7.34 -21.11 13.65
N ASN A 194 8.33 -21.90 14.09
CA ASN A 194 9.75 -21.52 14.00
C ASN A 194 10.34 -21.84 12.61
N PRO A 195 10.71 -20.83 11.80
CA PRO A 195 11.25 -21.04 10.46
C PRO A 195 12.64 -21.70 10.45
N GLU A 196 13.43 -21.60 11.51
CA GLU A 196 14.77 -22.22 11.56
C GLU A 196 14.71 -23.75 11.48
N LEU A 197 13.60 -24.35 11.90
CA LEU A 197 13.38 -25.80 11.82
C LEU A 197 13.18 -26.31 10.38
N LEU A 198 12.86 -25.41 9.44
CA LEU A 198 12.76 -25.73 8.02
C LEU A 198 14.14 -25.96 7.39
N GLN A 199 15.20 -25.36 7.96
CA GLN A 199 16.56 -25.39 7.42
C GLN A 199 16.64 -25.01 5.92
N SER A 200 15.72 -24.15 5.48
CA SER A 200 15.69 -23.64 4.12
C SER A 200 16.45 -22.33 4.06
N ARG A 201 17.66 -22.37 3.49
CA ARG A 201 18.50 -21.17 3.34
C ARG A 201 17.80 -20.09 2.52
N PHE A 202 17.04 -20.49 1.50
CA PHE A 202 16.27 -19.58 0.66
C PHE A 202 15.23 -18.79 1.46
N LEU A 203 14.48 -19.46 2.34
CA LEU A 203 13.49 -18.79 3.20
C LEU A 203 14.17 -17.90 4.23
N GLU A 204 15.25 -18.35 4.86
CA GLU A 204 16.05 -17.51 5.77
C GLU A 204 16.51 -16.22 5.08
N ASP A 205 17.06 -16.32 3.87
CA ASP A 205 17.50 -15.15 3.10
C ASP A 205 16.32 -14.25 2.71
N CYS A 206 15.15 -14.80 2.36
CA CYS A 206 13.94 -14.01 2.13
C CYS A 206 13.47 -13.26 3.38
N LEU A 207 13.53 -13.89 4.56
CA LEU A 207 13.16 -13.25 5.83
C LEU A 207 14.15 -12.13 6.18
N ASP A 208 15.44 -12.36 5.97
CA ASP A 208 16.48 -11.36 6.19
C ASP A 208 16.31 -10.15 5.24
N LEU A 209 15.96 -10.38 3.97
CA LEU A 209 15.63 -9.33 3.01
C LEU A 209 14.45 -8.47 3.46
N VAL A 210 13.38 -9.10 3.98
CA VAL A 210 12.22 -8.38 4.52
C VAL A 210 12.60 -7.51 5.71
N VAL A 211 13.37 -8.05 6.65
CA VAL A 211 13.88 -7.28 7.82
C VAL A 211 14.65 -6.05 7.34
N ILE A 212 15.56 -6.22 6.38
CA ILE A 212 16.39 -5.14 5.85
C ILE A 212 15.54 -4.07 5.15
N ASP A 213 14.57 -4.46 4.34
CA ASP A 213 13.67 -3.50 3.66
C ASP A 213 12.90 -2.66 4.68
N CYS A 214 12.31 -3.30 5.70
CA CYS A 214 11.58 -2.60 6.74
C CYS A 214 12.49 -1.65 7.55
N LEU A 215 13.72 -2.05 7.86
CA LEU A 215 14.69 -1.19 8.54
C LEU A 215 15.16 -0.02 7.66
N ARG A 216 15.27 -0.21 6.34
CA ARG A 216 15.57 0.88 5.39
C ARG A 216 14.44 1.90 5.31
N ASP A 217 13.19 1.43 5.30
CA ASP A 217 12.00 2.28 5.33
C ASP A 217 11.97 3.14 6.61
N LEU A 218 12.33 2.57 7.76
CA LEU A 218 12.52 3.33 9.00
C LEU A 218 13.67 4.33 8.90
N LYS A 219 14.88 3.89 8.55
CA LYS A 219 16.07 4.73 8.53
C LYS A 219 15.95 5.91 7.56
N TYR A 220 15.61 5.65 6.29
CA TYR A 220 15.70 6.66 5.23
C TYR A 220 14.39 7.43 5.00
N ARG A 221 13.25 6.92 5.48
CA ARG A 221 11.94 7.56 5.28
C ARG A 221 11.21 7.88 6.58
N ALA A 222 11.74 7.46 7.73
CA ALA A 222 11.12 7.59 9.05
C ALA A 222 9.67 7.06 9.05
N ARG A 223 9.43 5.97 8.31
CA ARG A 223 8.10 5.37 8.13
C ARG A 223 7.72 4.49 9.33
N ILE A 224 7.44 5.12 10.47
CA ILE A 224 7.15 4.41 11.73
C ILE A 224 5.64 4.11 11.81
N PRO A 225 5.21 2.84 11.93
CA PRO A 225 3.79 2.49 12.07
C PRO A 225 3.21 2.97 13.40
N LEU A 226 1.98 3.49 13.35
CA LEU A 226 1.23 3.93 14.53
C LEU A 226 0.15 2.91 14.87
N LEU A 227 0.36 2.18 15.96
CA LEU A 227 -0.64 1.24 16.48
C LEU A 227 -1.90 2.01 16.93
N ASP A 228 -3.07 1.42 16.66
CA ASP A 228 -4.38 1.97 16.98
C ASP A 228 -4.69 3.35 16.38
N SER A 229 -3.87 3.82 15.44
CA SER A 229 -4.11 5.00 14.61
C SER A 229 -4.39 4.57 13.18
N TYR A 230 -5.14 5.37 12.44
CA TYR A 230 -5.69 4.94 11.15
C TYR A 230 -5.61 6.06 10.12
N THR A 231 -5.48 5.67 8.87
CA THR A 231 -5.68 6.57 7.73
C THR A 231 -7.06 6.26 7.16
N LEU A 232 -7.95 7.26 7.13
CA LEU A 232 -9.36 7.11 6.79
C LEU A 232 -9.77 8.11 5.71
N VAL A 233 -10.72 7.73 4.87
CA VAL A 233 -11.33 8.68 3.92
C VAL A 233 -12.28 9.63 4.66
N GLY A 234 -12.35 10.88 4.21
CA GLY A 234 -13.27 11.87 4.75
C GLY A 234 -14.67 11.83 4.13
N VAL A 235 -15.70 12.03 4.94
CA VAL A 235 -17.08 12.29 4.50
C VAL A 235 -17.76 13.33 5.40
N ALA A 236 -18.93 13.82 5.00
CA ALA A 236 -19.66 14.87 5.72
C ALA A 236 -20.74 14.32 6.67
N ASP A 237 -20.98 15.04 7.77
CA ASP A 237 -22.07 14.79 8.71
C ASP A 237 -23.41 15.33 8.19
N GLU A 238 -24.11 14.51 7.41
CA GLU A 238 -25.43 14.85 6.85
C GLU A 238 -26.52 15.08 7.93
N ASP A 239 -26.36 14.49 9.12
CA ASP A 239 -27.32 14.64 10.23
C ASP A 239 -27.09 15.94 11.03
N LYS A 240 -25.97 16.64 10.82
CA LYS A 240 -25.55 17.80 11.63
C LYS A 240 -25.48 17.47 13.13
N CYS A 241 -25.07 16.26 13.46
CA CYS A 241 -24.91 15.79 14.84
C CYS A 241 -23.62 16.27 15.51
N LEU A 242 -22.57 16.55 14.73
CA LEU A 242 -21.25 16.94 15.21
C LEU A 242 -21.15 18.46 15.36
N SER A 243 -20.56 18.92 16.46
CA SER A 243 -20.21 20.33 16.68
C SER A 243 -18.88 20.68 15.99
N GLU A 244 -18.57 21.98 15.89
CA GLU A 244 -17.26 22.43 15.39
C GLU A 244 -16.13 21.82 16.25
N GLY A 245 -15.16 21.19 15.60
CA GLY A 245 -14.06 20.48 16.27
C GLY A 245 -14.38 19.06 16.73
N GLU A 246 -15.59 18.55 16.47
CA GLU A 246 -15.96 17.15 16.71
C GLU A 246 -15.89 16.31 15.42
N ILE A 247 -15.49 15.06 15.58
CA ILE A 247 -15.49 14.05 14.51
C ILE A 247 -16.17 12.76 14.98
N TYR A 248 -16.67 11.98 14.02
CA TYR A 248 -17.05 10.59 14.25
C TYR A 248 -16.17 9.65 13.42
N ALA A 249 -15.67 8.58 14.05
CA ALA A 249 -14.91 7.55 13.36
C ALA A 249 -15.15 6.19 14.01
N CYS A 250 -15.64 5.24 13.21
CA CYS A 250 -15.88 3.86 13.61
C CYS A 250 -15.03 2.92 12.78
N ILE A 251 -14.12 2.21 13.43
CA ILE A 251 -13.18 1.30 12.79
C ILE A 251 -13.76 -0.11 12.78
N LYS A 252 -13.85 -0.70 11.60
CA LYS A 252 -14.27 -2.09 11.39
C LYS A 252 -13.21 -2.84 10.57
N PRO A 253 -12.17 -3.39 11.23
CA PRO A 253 -11.21 -4.26 10.57
C PRO A 253 -11.87 -5.55 10.09
N LYS A 254 -11.18 -6.29 9.23
CA LYS A 254 -11.63 -7.62 8.81
C LYS A 254 -11.72 -8.54 10.04
N ASP A 255 -12.83 -9.27 10.17
CA ASP A 255 -13.07 -10.27 11.23
C ASP A 255 -12.96 -9.73 12.67
N LYS A 256 -13.14 -8.41 12.87
CA LYS A 256 -13.13 -7.76 14.20
C LYS A 256 -14.39 -6.96 14.44
N SER A 257 -14.71 -6.76 15.73
CA SER A 257 -15.82 -5.92 16.16
C SER A 257 -15.59 -4.43 15.85
N LYS A 258 -16.68 -3.67 15.76
CA LYS A 258 -16.65 -2.21 15.60
C LYS A 258 -15.94 -1.56 16.80
N LYS A 259 -14.96 -0.69 16.53
CA LYS A 259 -14.26 0.15 17.51
C LYS A 259 -14.58 1.61 17.25
N TYR A 260 -15.28 2.25 18.17
CA TYR A 260 -15.59 3.69 18.10
C TYR A 260 -14.44 4.48 18.71
N LEU A 261 -13.86 5.41 17.95
CA LEU A 261 -12.83 6.30 18.48
C LEU A 261 -13.48 7.37 19.36
N LYS A 262 -12.89 7.64 20.53
CA LYS A 262 -13.42 8.58 21.52
C LYS A 262 -12.30 9.40 22.15
N GLY A 263 -12.58 10.68 22.42
CA GLY A 263 -11.66 11.58 23.12
C GLY A 263 -10.80 12.40 22.16
N PRO A 264 -9.75 13.08 22.67
CA PRO A 264 -8.90 13.93 21.85
C PRO A 264 -8.13 13.09 20.82
N ILE A 265 -8.00 13.63 19.61
CA ILE A 265 -7.30 13.02 18.48
C ILE A 265 -6.51 14.10 17.75
N ALA A 266 -5.26 13.81 17.39
CA ALA A 266 -4.54 14.61 16.41
C ALA A 266 -4.91 14.14 15.01
N ILE A 267 -5.30 15.07 14.15
CA ILE A 267 -5.72 14.79 12.77
C ILE A 267 -4.90 15.63 11.78
N THR A 268 -4.53 15.01 10.67
CA THR A 268 -3.74 15.66 9.61
C THR A 268 -3.98 14.98 8.26
N ARG A 269 -3.53 15.61 7.18
CA ARG A 269 -3.57 15.08 5.81
C ARG A 269 -2.17 15.10 5.23
N SER A 270 -1.80 14.07 4.46
CA SER A 270 -0.53 14.05 3.74
C SER A 270 -0.71 14.59 2.33
N PRO A 271 0.23 15.41 1.80
CA PRO A 271 1.41 15.95 2.48
C PRO A 271 1.04 17.04 3.51
N CYS A 272 1.70 17.03 4.67
CA CYS A 272 1.62 18.09 5.69
C CYS A 272 2.92 18.89 5.70
N ILE A 273 2.82 20.21 5.56
CA ILE A 273 3.98 21.10 5.43
C ILE A 273 3.83 22.31 6.37
N HIS A 274 2.65 22.92 6.43
CA HIS A 274 2.40 24.06 7.29
C HIS A 274 2.25 23.60 8.76
N PRO A 275 2.75 24.34 9.76
CA PRO A 275 2.60 23.98 11.18
C PRO A 275 1.13 23.84 11.63
N GLY A 276 0.20 24.49 10.93
CA GLY A 276 -1.24 24.36 11.13
C GLY A 276 -1.91 23.16 10.44
N ASP A 277 -1.18 22.32 9.70
CA ASP A 277 -1.75 21.14 9.02
C ASP A 277 -2.04 19.97 9.98
N VAL A 278 -1.61 20.09 11.23
CA VAL A 278 -1.98 19.19 12.33
C VAL A 278 -2.94 19.93 13.25
N GLN A 279 -4.15 19.40 13.42
CA GLN A 279 -5.16 19.94 14.31
C GLN A 279 -5.53 18.90 15.39
N VAL A 280 -6.09 19.37 16.51
CA VAL A 280 -6.61 18.50 17.57
C VAL A 280 -8.12 18.63 17.64
N VAL A 281 -8.80 17.50 17.58
CA VAL A 281 -10.26 17.38 17.53
C VAL A 281 -10.75 16.39 18.57
N THR A 282 -12.06 16.38 18.83
CA THR A 282 -12.68 15.43 19.75
C THR A 282 -13.47 14.39 18.96
N ALA A 283 -13.11 13.11 19.09
CA ALA A 283 -13.94 12.03 18.61
C ALA A 283 -15.07 11.73 19.60
N ILE A 284 -16.31 11.70 19.11
CA ILE A 284 -17.49 11.60 19.97
C ILE A 284 -17.74 10.19 20.54
N GLY A 285 -17.14 9.15 19.95
CA GLY A 285 -17.43 7.75 20.30
C GLY A 285 -18.66 7.22 19.57
N ARG A 286 -19.54 6.52 20.30
CA ARG A 286 -20.79 5.99 19.74
C ARG A 286 -21.73 7.16 19.38
N PRO A 287 -22.42 7.12 18.23
CA PRO A 287 -23.35 8.18 17.87
C PRO A 287 -24.46 8.33 18.92
N PRO A 288 -24.92 9.56 19.20
CA PRO A 288 -26.09 9.75 20.05
C PRO A 288 -27.38 9.30 19.33
N PRO A 289 -28.47 9.04 20.07
CA PRO A 289 -29.77 8.73 19.48
C PRO A 289 -30.20 9.82 18.48
N GLY A 290 -30.74 9.40 17.33
CA GLY A 290 -31.18 10.32 16.25
C GLY A 290 -30.15 10.54 15.14
N CYS A 291 -28.88 10.13 15.31
CA CYS A 291 -27.83 10.24 14.30
C CYS A 291 -27.66 8.92 13.51
N GLN A 292 -28.76 8.47 12.89
CA GLN A 292 -28.83 7.14 12.27
C GLN A 292 -27.84 6.99 11.11
N ARG A 293 -27.56 8.06 10.36
CA ARG A 293 -26.61 8.00 9.23
C ARG A 293 -25.20 7.70 9.74
N LEU A 294 -24.78 8.31 10.85
CA LEU A 294 -23.45 8.08 11.44
C LEU A 294 -23.24 6.61 11.84
N GLU A 295 -24.25 5.94 12.40
CA GLU A 295 -24.11 4.56 12.89
C GLU A 295 -23.80 3.54 11.78
N GLY A 296 -24.30 3.81 10.57
CA GLY A 296 -24.05 3.01 9.37
C GLY A 296 -22.64 3.20 8.79
N LEU A 297 -21.97 4.30 9.10
CA LEU A 297 -20.66 4.65 8.53
C LEU A 297 -19.52 3.99 9.30
N THR A 298 -18.62 3.34 8.58
CA THR A 298 -17.44 2.63 9.10
C THR A 298 -16.24 2.79 8.18
N ASN A 299 -15.04 2.80 8.76
CA ASN A 299 -13.76 2.97 8.08
C ASN A 299 -13.61 4.30 7.31
N CYS A 300 -14.32 5.33 7.78
CA CYS A 300 -14.18 6.71 7.36
C CYS A 300 -14.14 7.62 8.59
N VAL A 301 -13.70 8.87 8.39
CA VAL A 301 -13.87 9.96 9.34
C VAL A 301 -14.99 10.85 8.85
N VAL A 302 -15.97 11.10 9.70
CA VAL A 302 -17.09 12.00 9.42
C VAL A 302 -16.79 13.34 10.07
N PHE A 303 -16.82 14.39 9.24
CA PHE A 303 -16.53 15.76 9.63
C PHE A 303 -17.81 16.55 9.91
N SER A 304 -17.79 17.37 10.96
CA SER A 304 -18.85 18.34 11.21
C SER A 304 -19.02 19.28 10.02
N VAL A 305 -20.28 19.55 9.68
CA VAL A 305 -20.67 20.60 8.72
C VAL A 305 -20.99 21.94 9.40
N LYS A 306 -20.59 22.10 10.67
CA LYS A 306 -20.77 23.32 11.45
C LYS A 306 -19.42 23.96 11.74
N GLY A 307 -19.40 25.28 11.83
CA GLY A 307 -18.26 26.05 12.31
C GLY A 307 -17.91 27.22 11.40
N LYS A 308 -16.72 27.79 11.61
CA LYS A 308 -16.26 28.92 10.80
C LYS A 308 -15.66 28.50 9.46
N ARG A 309 -14.97 27.35 9.43
CA ARG A 309 -14.28 26.79 8.27
C ARG A 309 -14.32 25.28 8.34
N SER A 310 -14.44 24.62 7.19
CA SER A 310 -14.45 23.15 7.14
C SER A 310 -13.10 22.60 7.60
N LEU A 311 -13.13 21.64 8.53
CA LEU A 311 -11.92 21.01 9.05
C LEU A 311 -11.03 20.40 7.94
N PRO A 312 -11.57 19.68 6.93
CA PRO A 312 -10.81 19.27 5.74
C PRO A 312 -9.90 20.36 5.16
N SER A 313 -10.46 21.56 4.92
CA SER A 313 -9.72 22.67 4.33
C SER A 313 -8.62 23.23 5.25
N CYS A 314 -8.72 22.99 6.57
CA CYS A 314 -7.69 23.34 7.55
C CYS A 314 -6.49 22.36 7.51
N LEU A 315 -6.64 21.18 6.90
CA LEU A 315 -5.62 20.13 6.87
C LEU A 315 -4.90 20.14 5.51
N GLY A 316 -4.03 21.14 5.33
CA GLY A 316 -3.28 21.33 4.08
C GLY A 316 -4.16 21.70 2.89
N GLY A 317 -5.35 22.29 3.10
CA GLY A 317 -6.30 22.61 2.02
C GLY A 317 -7.02 21.40 1.45
N GLY A 318 -7.37 20.41 2.30
CA GLY A 318 -8.08 19.21 1.87
C GLY A 318 -9.56 19.41 1.59
N ASP A 319 -10.15 18.40 0.95
CA ASP A 319 -11.56 18.31 0.60
C ASP A 319 -12.12 16.91 0.92
N LEU A 320 -13.32 16.58 0.45
CA LEU A 320 -13.96 15.29 0.64
C LEU A 320 -14.10 14.51 -0.68
N ASP A 321 -13.23 14.74 -1.67
CA ASP A 321 -13.29 14.11 -3.01
C ASP A 321 -12.55 12.76 -3.10
N GLY A 322 -12.00 12.32 -1.97
CA GLY A 322 -11.21 11.09 -1.80
C GLY A 322 -9.97 11.26 -0.92
N ASP A 323 -9.80 12.43 -0.30
CA ASP A 323 -8.70 12.70 0.62
C ASP A 323 -8.64 11.72 1.79
N LEU A 324 -7.40 11.37 2.16
CA LEU A 324 -7.08 10.47 3.25
C LEU A 324 -6.51 11.22 4.45
N TYR A 325 -7.16 11.04 5.59
CA TYR A 325 -6.86 11.71 6.84
C TYR A 325 -6.20 10.75 7.83
N ASN A 326 -5.05 11.14 8.37
CA ASN A 326 -4.38 10.43 9.45
C ASN A 326 -5.04 10.81 10.77
N VAL A 327 -5.64 9.82 11.44
CA VAL A 327 -6.32 9.92 12.73
C VAL A 327 -5.42 9.28 13.78
N ILE A 328 -4.68 10.13 14.51
CA ILE A 328 -3.66 9.73 15.48
C ILE A 328 -4.27 9.71 16.88
N THR A 329 -4.34 8.51 17.45
CA THR A 329 -5.04 8.25 18.72
C THR A 329 -4.09 8.11 19.91
N SER A 330 -2.78 7.94 19.66
CA SER A 330 -1.78 7.77 20.72
C SER A 330 -1.66 9.07 21.54
N PRO A 331 -1.95 9.05 22.86
CA PRO A 331 -1.96 10.27 23.67
C PRO A 331 -0.62 11.01 23.68
N GLU A 332 0.50 10.30 23.60
CA GLU A 332 1.85 10.88 23.59
C GLU A 332 2.19 11.62 22.28
N LEU A 333 1.40 11.41 21.22
CA LEU A 333 1.53 12.06 19.92
C LEU A 333 0.47 13.14 19.68
N ILE A 334 -0.41 13.40 20.65
CA ILE A 334 -1.41 14.47 20.56
C ILE A 334 -0.80 15.74 21.14
N PRO A 335 -0.55 16.80 20.33
CA PRO A 335 0.00 18.04 20.85
C PRO A 335 -0.99 18.73 21.78
N SER A 336 -0.47 19.50 22.74
CA SER A 336 -1.32 20.38 23.56
C SER A 336 -2.00 21.43 22.68
N THR A 337 -3.28 21.72 22.96
CA THR A 337 -4.04 22.75 22.25
C THR A 337 -3.37 24.13 22.26
N SER A 338 -2.57 24.44 23.29
CA SER A 338 -1.80 25.70 23.35
C SER A 338 -0.61 25.75 22.38
N ASN A 339 -0.16 24.61 21.87
CA ASN A 339 0.93 24.53 20.90
C ASN A 339 0.43 24.49 19.45
N ILE A 340 -0.86 24.19 19.23
CA ILE A 340 -1.45 24.09 17.90
C ILE A 340 -1.38 25.44 17.19
N TYR A 341 -0.95 25.38 15.94
CA TYR A 341 -0.82 26.56 15.09
C TYR A 341 -2.09 26.75 14.27
N SER A 342 -2.43 28.00 13.97
CA SER A 342 -3.61 28.30 13.14
C SER A 342 -3.44 27.71 11.73
N PRO A 343 -4.48 27.08 11.16
CA PRO A 343 -4.44 26.56 9.80
C PRO A 343 -4.08 27.65 8.78
N ALA A 344 -3.36 27.28 7.73
CA ALA A 344 -3.07 28.20 6.64
C ALA A 344 -4.37 28.61 5.93
N SER A 345 -4.47 29.88 5.56
CA SER A 345 -5.50 30.38 4.63
C SER A 345 -4.78 30.76 3.35
N TYR A 346 -4.85 29.87 2.36
CA TYR A 346 -4.36 30.18 1.02
C TYR A 346 -5.50 30.79 0.22
N PRO A 347 -5.32 31.96 -0.42
CA PRO A 347 -6.33 32.50 -1.31
C PRO A 347 -6.57 31.51 -2.47
N PRO A 348 -7.80 31.40 -2.98
CA PRO A 348 -8.10 30.58 -4.14
C PRO A 348 -7.15 30.92 -5.29
N PRO A 349 -6.45 29.94 -5.88
CA PRO A 349 -5.48 30.22 -6.93
C PRO A 349 -6.19 30.74 -8.18
N GLN A 350 -5.63 31.79 -8.79
CA GLN A 350 -6.16 32.33 -10.04
C GLN A 350 -5.90 31.33 -11.18
N MET A 351 -6.96 30.88 -11.84
CA MET A 351 -6.86 29.97 -12.96
C MET A 351 -6.39 30.73 -14.21
N LYS A 352 -5.42 30.15 -14.94
CA LYS A 352 -4.98 30.67 -16.23
C LYS A 352 -6.09 30.46 -17.26
N SER A 353 -6.74 31.55 -17.65
CA SER A 353 -7.74 31.56 -18.73
C SER A 353 -7.09 31.83 -20.08
N LEU A 354 -7.59 31.18 -21.13
CA LEU A 354 -7.25 31.49 -22.51
C LEU A 354 -8.29 32.45 -23.08
N TYR A 355 -7.85 33.42 -23.89
CA TYR A 355 -8.76 34.34 -24.62
C TYR A 355 -9.38 33.69 -25.86
N LYS A 356 -8.97 32.47 -26.20
CA LYS A 356 -9.43 31.67 -27.33
C LYS A 356 -9.92 30.30 -26.84
N PRO A 357 -10.72 29.57 -27.64
CA PRO A 357 -10.98 28.15 -27.39
C PRO A 357 -9.66 27.38 -27.25
N CYS A 358 -9.64 26.42 -26.31
CA CYS A 358 -8.46 25.58 -26.08
C CYS A 358 -8.25 24.63 -27.27
N GLU A 359 -7.04 24.61 -27.83
CA GLU A 359 -6.64 23.70 -28.90
C GLU A 359 -5.70 22.60 -28.37
N ILE A 360 -5.39 21.60 -29.20
CA ILE A 360 -4.50 20.49 -28.82
C ILE A 360 -3.09 21.01 -28.52
N GLU A 361 -2.63 22.00 -29.28
CA GLU A 361 -1.35 22.69 -29.14
C GLU A 361 -1.19 23.33 -27.76
N ASP A 362 -2.26 23.90 -27.20
CA ASP A 362 -2.26 24.46 -25.83
C ASP A 362 -2.07 23.35 -24.79
N GLY A 363 -2.66 22.17 -25.04
CA GLY A 363 -2.46 20.96 -24.24
C GLY A 363 -1.02 20.43 -24.30
N ILE A 364 -0.42 20.39 -25.49
CA ILE A 364 0.99 19.99 -25.69
C ILE A 364 1.92 20.97 -24.96
N ARG A 365 1.68 22.28 -25.12
CA ARG A 365 2.48 23.30 -24.44
C ARG A 365 2.37 23.18 -22.93
N PHE A 366 1.17 23.01 -22.40
CA PHE A 366 0.96 22.78 -20.97
C PHE A 366 1.70 21.52 -20.48
N PHE A 367 1.70 20.45 -21.26
CA PHE A 367 2.44 19.22 -20.91
C PHE A 367 3.95 19.46 -20.83
N LEU A 368 4.53 20.21 -21.77
CA LEU A 368 5.95 20.60 -21.75
C LEU A 368 6.27 21.51 -20.55
N ASP A 369 5.42 22.49 -20.26
CA ASP A 369 5.54 23.37 -19.09
C ASP A 369 5.45 22.55 -17.79
N TYR A 370 4.55 21.56 -17.74
CA TYR A 370 4.34 20.72 -16.58
C TYR A 370 5.56 19.87 -16.23
N ILE A 371 6.16 19.21 -17.24
CA ILE A 371 7.37 18.39 -17.05
C ILE A 371 8.54 19.23 -16.52
N SER A 372 8.66 20.48 -16.95
CA SER A 372 9.76 21.37 -16.55
C SER A 372 9.54 22.07 -15.21
N SER A 373 8.31 22.12 -14.71
CA SER A 373 7.93 22.95 -13.55
C SER A 373 7.37 22.18 -12.34
N ASP A 374 7.45 20.84 -12.32
CA ASP A 374 7.06 20.04 -11.16
C ASP A 374 8.07 20.18 -10.00
N LEU A 375 7.79 21.12 -9.10
CA LEU A 375 8.65 21.45 -7.95
C LEU A 375 8.13 20.92 -6.61
N VAL A 376 7.02 20.16 -6.56
CA VAL A 376 6.38 19.73 -5.30
C VAL A 376 7.37 19.01 -4.38
N GLY A 377 8.08 18.02 -4.92
CA GLY A 377 9.09 17.25 -4.16
C GLY A 377 10.31 18.08 -3.75
N ALA A 378 10.73 19.03 -4.58
CA ALA A 378 11.85 19.92 -4.29
C ALA A 378 11.52 20.90 -3.15
N ILE A 379 10.31 21.47 -3.18
CA ILE A 379 9.79 22.38 -2.14
C ILE A 379 9.67 21.63 -0.81
N ALA A 380 9.07 20.43 -0.79
CA ALA A 380 8.95 19.63 0.44
C ALA A 380 10.33 19.25 1.03
N THR A 381 11.29 18.92 0.17
CA THR A 381 12.68 18.63 0.56
C THR A 381 13.37 19.87 1.14
N ARG A 382 13.17 21.04 0.52
CA ARG A 382 13.69 22.33 1.00
C ARG A 382 13.07 22.72 2.35
N HIS A 383 11.78 22.46 2.54
CA HIS A 383 11.07 22.74 3.78
C HIS A 383 11.67 21.97 4.95
N LEU A 384 11.89 20.65 4.81
CA LEU A 384 12.53 19.84 5.85
C LEU A 384 13.92 20.36 6.22
N LEU A 385 14.69 20.79 5.22
CA LEU A 385 16.04 21.32 5.40
C LEU A 385 16.05 22.64 6.19
N VAL A 386 15.18 23.58 5.82
CA VAL A 386 15.07 24.88 6.49
C VAL A 386 14.53 24.68 7.91
N ALA A 387 13.49 23.86 8.08
CA ALA A 387 12.90 23.56 9.38
C ALA A 387 13.89 22.87 10.33
N ASP A 388 14.81 22.04 9.81
CA ASP A 388 15.82 21.40 10.64
C ASP A 388 16.86 22.39 11.19
N ARG A 389 17.25 23.38 10.39
CA ARG A 389 18.25 24.39 10.80
C ARG A 389 17.67 25.50 11.68
N SER A 390 16.38 25.78 11.54
CA SER A 390 15.74 26.87 12.26
C SER A 390 15.45 26.49 13.71
N ALA A 391 15.83 27.36 14.65
CA ALA A 391 15.51 27.18 16.08
C ALA A 391 14.00 27.21 16.37
N ILE A 392 13.20 27.79 15.46
CA ILE A 392 11.73 27.84 15.54
C ILE A 392 11.05 26.83 14.59
N GLY A 393 11.84 25.98 13.92
CA GLY A 393 11.34 24.87 13.11
C GLY A 393 10.50 25.31 11.92
N SER A 394 9.39 24.61 11.68
CA SER A 394 8.40 24.89 10.62
C SER A 394 7.67 26.23 10.77
N LYS A 395 7.83 26.93 11.90
CA LYS A 395 7.29 28.28 12.10
C LYS A 395 8.18 29.38 11.51
N ASP A 396 9.34 29.00 10.98
CA ASP A 396 10.25 29.91 10.28
C ASP A 396 9.55 30.60 9.09
N PRO A 397 9.72 31.92 8.88
CA PRO A 397 9.14 32.63 7.75
C PRO A 397 9.45 31.98 6.38
N GLU A 398 10.65 31.43 6.19
CA GLU A 398 11.00 30.73 4.95
C GLU A 398 10.28 29.39 4.82
N CYS A 399 10.00 28.70 5.94
CA CYS A 399 9.14 27.51 5.96
C CYS A 399 7.69 27.85 5.62
N LEU A 400 7.14 28.93 6.18
CA LEU A 400 5.79 29.41 5.85
C LEU A 400 5.67 29.82 4.37
N LYS A 401 6.70 30.48 3.83
CA LYS A 401 6.80 30.77 2.39
C LYS A 401 6.82 29.49 1.56
N LEU A 402 7.65 28.51 1.94
CA LEU A 402 7.70 27.20 1.28
C LEU A 402 6.37 26.45 1.35
N ALA A 403 5.62 26.56 2.46
CA ALA A 403 4.28 25.98 2.59
C ALA A 403 3.28 26.61 1.60
N SER A 404 3.32 27.95 1.44
CA SER A 404 2.53 28.65 0.43
C SER A 404 2.89 28.24 -1.00
N LEU A 405 4.19 28.15 -1.31
CA LEU A 405 4.66 27.68 -2.62
C LEU A 405 4.27 26.22 -2.87
N HIS A 406 4.30 25.37 -1.84
CA HIS A 406 3.89 23.98 -1.94
C HIS A 406 2.41 23.86 -2.30
N SER A 407 1.53 24.65 -1.67
CA SER A 407 0.10 24.70 -2.00
C SER A 407 -0.10 25.09 -3.47
N LYS A 408 0.58 26.14 -3.95
CA LYS A 408 0.51 26.56 -5.36
C LYS A 408 1.00 25.46 -6.31
N ALA A 409 2.09 24.78 -5.97
CA ALA A 409 2.66 23.71 -6.79
C ALA A 409 1.72 22.49 -6.89
N VAL A 410 1.01 22.13 -5.81
CA VAL A 410 0.01 21.04 -5.82
C VAL A 410 -1.19 21.38 -6.71
N ASP A 411 -1.59 22.66 -6.75
CA ASP A 411 -2.71 23.12 -7.59
C ASP A 411 -2.29 23.51 -9.01
N TYR A 412 -1.00 23.54 -9.33
CA TYR A 412 -0.50 23.85 -10.67
C TYR A 412 -1.17 23.02 -11.79
N PRO A 413 -1.34 21.68 -11.67
CA PRO A 413 -2.07 20.88 -12.66
C PRO A 413 -3.47 21.42 -12.98
N LYS A 414 -4.16 21.97 -11.98
CA LYS A 414 -5.54 22.47 -12.08
C LYS A 414 -5.59 23.92 -12.56
N THR A 415 -4.64 24.74 -12.13
CA THR A 415 -4.66 26.20 -12.28
C THR A 415 -3.90 26.69 -13.50
N GLY A 416 -2.91 25.92 -13.98
CA GLY A 416 -2.05 26.34 -15.08
C GLY A 416 -0.94 27.33 -14.70
N MET A 417 -0.77 27.61 -13.41
CA MET A 417 0.20 28.58 -12.88
C MET A 417 1.38 27.88 -12.19
N PRO A 418 2.57 27.80 -12.83
CA PRO A 418 3.73 27.14 -12.24
C PRO A 418 4.37 27.99 -11.14
N VAL A 419 5.05 27.34 -10.20
CA VAL A 419 5.94 28.00 -9.24
C VAL A 419 7.31 28.22 -9.88
N SER A 420 7.89 29.41 -9.74
CA SER A 420 9.24 29.67 -10.25
C SER A 420 10.29 29.10 -9.30
N ILE A 421 11.29 28.41 -9.85
CA ILE A 421 12.43 27.90 -9.05
C ILE A 421 13.20 29.02 -8.33
N THR A 422 13.14 30.24 -8.87
CA THR A 422 13.81 31.42 -8.29
C THR A 422 13.12 31.94 -7.03
N GLU A 423 11.85 31.59 -6.80
CA GLU A 423 11.12 31.95 -5.58
C GLU A 423 11.55 31.12 -4.37
N LEU A 424 12.15 29.93 -4.62
CA LEU A 424 12.58 29.02 -3.56
C LEU A 424 13.76 29.63 -2.79
N PRO A 425 13.80 29.49 -1.45
CA PRO A 425 14.90 29.97 -0.64
C PRO A 425 16.21 29.29 -1.08
N LYS A 426 17.24 30.09 -1.39
CA LYS A 426 18.56 29.57 -1.77
C LYS A 426 19.21 28.82 -0.61
N PHE A 427 20.04 27.84 -0.95
CA PHE A 427 20.71 27.02 0.05
C PHE A 427 22.07 26.59 -0.49
N ASP A 428 23.11 27.09 0.15
CA ASP A 428 24.50 26.74 -0.12
C ASP A 428 25.08 26.18 1.20
N GLY A 429 25.16 24.85 1.33
CA GLY A 429 25.71 24.21 2.52
C GLY A 429 25.43 22.71 2.64
N ALA A 430 25.87 22.12 3.73
CA ALA A 430 25.65 20.71 4.05
C ALA A 430 24.17 20.41 4.40
N ARG A 431 23.63 19.28 3.99
CA ARG A 431 22.28 18.82 4.34
C ARG A 431 22.29 18.04 5.67
N PRO A 432 21.18 17.89 6.39
CA PRO A 432 21.17 17.02 7.56
C PRO A 432 21.35 15.55 7.13
N ASP A 433 22.02 14.79 7.97
CA ASP A 433 22.35 13.37 7.79
C ASP A 433 21.14 12.48 7.46
N PHE A 434 19.96 12.73 8.04
CA PHE A 434 18.73 11.98 7.71
C PHE A 434 18.23 12.18 6.26
N MET A 435 18.78 13.17 5.53
CA MET A 435 18.52 13.37 4.09
C MET A 435 19.55 12.65 3.20
N CYS A 436 20.54 11.98 3.80
CA CYS A 436 21.48 11.15 3.07
C CYS A 436 20.73 10.04 2.33
N PRO A 437 20.93 9.90 1.01
CA PRO A 437 20.25 8.87 0.25
C PRO A 437 20.87 7.49 0.49
N GLU A 438 20.05 6.45 0.34
CA GLU A 438 20.41 5.03 0.54
C GLU A 438 21.64 4.56 -0.27
N TYR A 439 21.95 5.21 -1.41
CA TYR A 439 23.07 4.83 -2.25
C TYR A 439 24.42 5.40 -1.81
N VAL A 440 24.41 6.39 -0.91
CA VAL A 440 25.63 6.88 -0.27
C VAL A 440 25.91 5.94 0.89
N LEU A 441 27.01 5.19 0.77
CA LEU A 441 27.43 4.27 1.82
C LEU A 441 27.60 5.06 3.12
N SER A 442 27.02 4.58 4.20
CA SER A 442 27.09 5.24 5.50
C SER A 442 28.51 5.52 5.99
N ARG A 443 29.47 4.65 5.64
CA ARG A 443 30.91 4.85 5.89
C ARG A 443 31.48 6.10 5.21
N GLN A 444 30.88 6.55 4.12
CA GLN A 444 31.27 7.80 3.47
C GLN A 444 30.73 9.02 4.23
N ILE A 445 29.65 8.89 5.01
CA ILE A 445 29.01 10.01 5.73
C ILE A 445 29.94 10.61 6.79
N GLN A 446 30.68 9.79 7.54
CA GLN A 446 31.59 10.26 8.61
C GLN A 446 32.67 11.23 8.11
N HIS A 447 32.94 11.25 6.80
CA HIS A 447 33.91 12.14 6.16
C HIS A 447 33.31 12.95 5.00
N ASN A 448 31.98 13.03 4.88
CA ASN A 448 31.32 13.74 3.80
C ASN A 448 30.87 15.13 4.23
N GLU A 449 31.59 16.16 3.79
CA GLU A 449 31.27 17.57 4.01
C GLU A 449 29.90 18.00 3.46
N GLN A 450 29.23 17.17 2.65
CA GLN A 450 27.88 17.42 2.15
C GLN A 450 26.79 17.20 3.21
N TYR A 451 27.10 16.56 4.35
CA TYR A 451 26.11 16.26 5.39
C TYR A 451 26.57 16.68 6.79
N TYR A 452 25.68 17.25 7.59
CA TYR A 452 25.90 17.54 9.02
C TYR A 452 25.02 16.66 9.90
N GLU A 453 25.48 16.41 11.13
CA GLU A 453 24.71 15.67 12.12
C GLU A 453 23.57 16.53 12.68
N SER A 454 22.31 16.24 12.27
CA SER A 454 21.15 16.95 12.83
C SER A 454 20.95 16.58 14.29
N GLN A 455 20.79 17.57 15.15
CA GLN A 455 20.49 17.38 16.58
C GLN A 455 18.98 17.17 16.85
N ASN A 456 18.14 17.36 15.82
CA ASN A 456 16.70 17.20 15.93
C ASN A 456 16.29 15.71 15.88
N THR A 457 15.01 15.47 16.16
CA THR A 457 14.40 14.13 16.24
C THR A 457 14.68 13.29 14.99
N LEU A 458 14.59 13.86 13.79
CA LEU A 458 14.86 13.11 12.56
C LEU A 458 16.30 12.62 12.44
N GLY A 459 17.28 13.44 12.84
CA GLY A 459 18.69 13.04 12.90
C GLY A 459 18.90 11.92 13.92
N GLN A 460 18.33 12.07 15.12
CA GLN A 460 18.41 11.06 16.18
C GLN A 460 17.81 9.72 15.73
N LEU A 461 16.63 9.73 15.09
CA LEU A 461 15.98 8.53 14.54
C LEU A 461 16.84 7.88 13.44
N PHE A 462 17.41 8.67 12.54
CA PHE A 462 18.28 8.17 11.47
C PHE A 462 19.52 7.45 12.00
N ARG A 463 20.16 8.01 13.04
CA ARG A 463 21.36 7.44 13.67
C ARG A 463 21.07 6.27 14.61
N ALA A 464 19.87 6.24 15.21
CA ALA A 464 19.43 5.13 16.05
C ALA A 464 19.28 3.79 15.30
N ILE A 465 19.26 3.80 13.96
CA ILE A 465 19.41 2.59 13.13
C ILE A 465 20.80 2.64 12.48
N PRO A 466 21.78 1.87 13.01
CA PRO A 466 23.09 1.73 12.40
C PRO A 466 22.98 1.25 10.97
N ALA A 467 23.81 1.78 10.08
CA ALA A 467 23.70 1.46 8.67
C ALA A 467 24.09 0.01 8.35
N GLU A 468 24.93 -0.60 9.18
CA GLU A 468 25.30 -2.01 9.13
C GLU A 468 24.08 -2.93 9.28
N ARG A 469 22.99 -2.46 9.90
CA ARG A 469 21.71 -3.18 9.98
C ARG A 469 20.86 -3.06 8.71
N THR A 470 21.23 -2.17 7.79
CA THR A 470 20.50 -1.88 6.54
C THR A 470 21.32 -2.15 5.27
N GLU A 471 22.63 -2.35 5.40
CA GLU A 471 23.57 -2.65 4.31
C GLU A 471 23.78 -4.16 4.20
N PHE A 472 23.67 -4.70 2.99
CA PHE A 472 24.09 -6.07 2.67
C PHE A 472 25.50 -5.96 2.08
N PHE A 473 26.53 -6.34 2.83
CA PHE A 473 27.91 -6.13 2.41
C PHE A 473 28.28 -6.96 1.16
N ASP A 474 28.84 -6.29 0.14
CA ASP A 474 29.53 -6.94 -0.99
C ASP A 474 30.73 -7.80 -0.53
N SER A 475 31.35 -7.42 0.59
CA SER A 475 32.62 -7.97 1.10
C SER A 475 32.54 -8.52 2.54
N GLY A 476 31.35 -8.64 3.11
CA GLY A 476 31.16 -8.98 4.54
C GLY A 476 31.56 -7.84 5.52
N PRO A 477 31.15 -7.91 6.79
CA PRO A 477 31.65 -7.00 7.83
C PRO A 477 33.11 -7.32 8.21
N LEU A 478 33.88 -6.30 8.63
CA LEU A 478 35.21 -6.48 9.23
C LEU A 478 35.10 -7.30 10.53
N LYS A 479 36.03 -8.22 10.77
CA LYS A 479 36.07 -9.04 12.00
C LYS A 479 36.11 -8.15 13.25
N GLY A 480 35.15 -8.34 14.16
CA GLY A 480 35.33 -8.02 15.58
C GLY A 480 34.33 -7.07 16.25
N ILE A 481 33.40 -6.41 15.55
CA ILE A 481 32.45 -5.48 16.21
C ILE A 481 31.08 -5.52 15.52
N LEU A 482 30.24 -6.52 15.80
CA LEU A 482 28.78 -6.46 15.59
C LEU A 482 28.07 -7.41 16.58
N PRO A 483 26.88 -7.06 17.12
CA PRO A 483 26.07 -7.98 17.90
C PRO A 483 25.75 -9.25 17.11
N THR A 484 25.73 -10.40 17.77
CA THR A 484 25.36 -11.71 17.20
C THR A 484 23.95 -11.77 16.58
N SER A 485 23.17 -10.69 16.71
CA SER A 485 21.74 -10.57 16.38
C SER A 485 21.42 -9.81 15.07
N VAL A 486 22.40 -9.44 14.23
CA VAL A 486 22.14 -8.82 12.92
C VAL A 486 22.30 -9.87 11.79
N PRO A 487 21.32 -10.02 10.88
CA PRO A 487 21.39 -10.98 9.77
C PRO A 487 22.41 -10.60 8.69
N GLY A 488 22.97 -11.60 7.99
CA GLY A 488 24.00 -11.40 6.94
C GLY A 488 25.44 -11.76 7.32
N LYS A 489 25.63 -12.75 8.21
CA LYS A 489 26.97 -13.25 8.63
C LYS A 489 27.91 -13.66 7.49
N SER A 490 27.43 -13.81 6.25
CA SER A 490 28.23 -14.28 5.12
C SER A 490 27.85 -13.59 3.81
N SER A 491 28.75 -12.70 3.37
CA SER A 491 29.08 -12.27 2.00
C SER A 491 28.09 -12.56 0.85
N ARG A 492 27.84 -11.53 0.05
CA ARG A 492 27.28 -11.61 -1.33
C ARG A 492 27.95 -12.66 -2.23
N GLN A 493 29.13 -13.17 -1.86
CA GLN A 493 29.81 -14.30 -2.51
C GLN A 493 29.08 -15.66 -2.35
N GLN A 494 28.11 -15.82 -1.44
CA GLN A 494 27.34 -17.07 -1.27
C GLN A 494 25.93 -17.07 -1.86
N LEU A 495 25.36 -15.91 -2.25
CA LEU A 495 24.05 -15.86 -2.93
C LEU A 495 24.03 -16.56 -4.30
N LYS A 496 25.20 -16.86 -4.87
CA LYS A 496 25.35 -17.64 -6.12
C LYS A 496 25.41 -19.15 -5.91
N ARG A 497 25.34 -19.64 -4.67
CA ARG A 497 25.28 -21.08 -4.34
C ARG A 497 24.18 -21.31 -3.31
N LEU A 498 22.94 -21.07 -3.71
CA LEU A 498 21.79 -21.55 -2.94
C LEU A 498 21.93 -23.08 -2.78
N GLY A 499 21.71 -23.56 -1.56
CA GLY A 499 21.60 -24.99 -1.29
C GLY A 499 20.33 -25.57 -1.94
N PRO A 500 20.16 -26.90 -1.90
CA PRO A 500 18.94 -27.52 -2.42
C PRO A 500 17.69 -27.00 -1.69
N LEU A 501 16.54 -27.06 -2.35
CA LEU A 501 15.25 -26.51 -1.87
C LEU A 501 14.82 -27.08 -0.50
N ASP A 502 14.97 -28.38 -0.32
CA ASP A 502 14.65 -29.12 0.92
C ASP A 502 15.77 -30.14 1.21
N PRO A 503 16.93 -29.69 1.73
CA PRO A 503 18.15 -30.49 1.83
C PRO A 503 17.96 -31.83 2.57
N ASP A 504 17.23 -31.80 3.68
CA ASP A 504 16.98 -32.96 4.54
C ASP A 504 15.65 -33.68 4.20
N ARG A 505 15.01 -33.31 3.09
CA ARG A 505 13.68 -33.77 2.70
C ARG A 505 12.65 -33.64 3.83
N LYS A 506 12.78 -32.64 4.71
CA LYS A 506 11.94 -32.49 5.91
C LYS A 506 10.55 -32.05 5.54
N ILE A 507 10.45 -31.03 4.68
CA ILE A 507 9.17 -30.54 4.16
C ILE A 507 8.52 -31.64 3.33
N THR A 508 9.30 -32.33 2.50
CA THR A 508 8.84 -33.46 1.67
C THR A 508 8.29 -34.60 2.50
N ARG A 509 8.97 -35.01 3.58
CA ARG A 509 8.48 -36.07 4.48
C ARG A 509 7.21 -35.67 5.21
N ALA A 510 7.12 -34.43 5.68
CA ALA A 510 5.89 -33.92 6.30
C ALA A 510 4.73 -33.93 5.31
N LEU A 511 5.00 -33.55 4.06
CA LEU A 511 4.03 -33.54 2.97
C LEU A 511 3.55 -34.96 2.62
N GLN A 512 4.47 -35.91 2.46
CA GLN A 512 4.12 -37.33 2.23
C GLN A 512 3.29 -37.91 3.38
N ALA A 513 3.61 -37.55 4.63
CA ALA A 513 2.82 -37.95 5.78
C ALA A 513 1.39 -37.35 5.73
N ALA A 514 1.26 -36.10 5.31
CA ALA A 514 -0.04 -35.46 5.12
C ALA A 514 -0.84 -36.15 3.99
N LEU A 515 -0.24 -36.40 2.82
CA LEU A 515 -0.88 -37.09 1.70
C LEU A 515 -1.47 -38.46 2.11
N ARG A 516 -0.70 -39.25 2.86
CA ARG A 516 -1.16 -40.56 3.36
C ARG A 516 -2.35 -40.45 4.31
N GLN A 517 -2.45 -39.38 5.10
CA GLN A 517 -3.63 -39.15 5.95
C GLN A 517 -4.90 -38.91 5.15
N TYR A 518 -4.78 -38.37 3.94
CA TYR A 518 -5.90 -38.15 3.02
C TYR A 518 -6.09 -39.30 2.00
N GLY A 519 -5.41 -40.43 2.18
CA GLY A 519 -5.52 -41.59 1.28
C GLY A 519 -4.90 -41.37 -0.11
N GLN A 520 -4.11 -40.31 -0.28
CA GLN A 520 -3.51 -39.92 -1.56
C GLN A 520 -2.20 -40.66 -1.81
N GLN A 521 -1.92 -40.99 -3.07
CA GLN A 521 -0.65 -41.62 -3.47
C GLN A 521 0.51 -40.62 -3.41
N ASP A 522 1.69 -41.11 -3.01
CA ASP A 522 2.94 -40.33 -3.00
C ASP A 522 3.82 -40.58 -4.24
N SER A 523 3.35 -41.39 -5.19
CA SER A 523 4.00 -41.66 -6.47
C SER A 523 3.69 -40.60 -7.53
N ILE A 524 4.69 -40.30 -8.36
CA ILE A 524 4.57 -39.31 -9.44
C ILE A 524 4.38 -40.05 -10.76
N ASP A 525 3.38 -39.65 -11.53
CA ASP A 525 3.23 -40.10 -12.90
C ASP A 525 4.42 -39.61 -13.75
N PRO A 526 5.14 -40.49 -14.48
CA PRO A 526 6.22 -40.10 -15.37
C PRO A 526 5.84 -38.99 -16.37
N ILE A 527 4.59 -38.96 -16.83
CA ILE A 527 4.08 -37.93 -17.77
C ILE A 527 4.12 -36.55 -17.11
N TRP A 528 3.61 -36.43 -15.88
CA TRP A 528 3.64 -35.18 -15.13
C TRP A 528 5.06 -34.77 -14.77
N ARG A 529 5.96 -35.73 -14.51
CA ARG A 529 7.36 -35.41 -14.26
C ARG A 529 7.99 -34.69 -15.46
N ASP A 530 7.84 -35.23 -16.67
CA ASP A 530 8.43 -34.65 -17.88
C ASP A 530 7.82 -33.29 -18.24
N GLU A 531 6.50 -33.14 -18.06
CA GLU A 531 5.81 -31.85 -18.22
C GLU A 531 6.38 -30.80 -17.26
N PHE A 532 6.50 -31.13 -15.98
CA PHE A 532 6.97 -30.18 -14.96
C PHE A 532 8.47 -29.87 -15.06
N VAL A 533 9.30 -30.78 -15.58
CA VAL A 533 10.70 -30.47 -15.94
C VAL A 533 10.75 -29.40 -17.03
N THR A 534 9.89 -29.53 -18.05
CA THR A 534 9.80 -28.55 -19.14
C THR A 534 9.26 -27.20 -18.64
N LEU A 535 8.22 -27.23 -17.80
CA LEU A 535 7.62 -26.05 -17.19
C LEU A 535 8.62 -25.31 -16.29
N LEU A 536 9.40 -26.02 -15.47
CA LEU A 536 10.44 -25.44 -14.62
C LEU A 536 11.51 -24.72 -15.47
N ARG A 537 11.94 -25.30 -16.59
CA ARG A 537 12.91 -24.64 -17.50
C ARG A 537 12.35 -23.36 -18.09
N SER A 538 11.11 -23.40 -18.59
CA SER A 538 10.42 -22.22 -19.13
C SER A 538 10.28 -21.11 -18.07
N PHE A 539 9.83 -21.47 -16.87
CA PHE A 539 9.73 -20.57 -15.74
C PHE A 539 11.09 -19.97 -15.34
N SER A 540 12.14 -20.80 -15.26
CA SER A 540 13.51 -20.39 -14.95
C SER A 540 14.03 -19.33 -15.94
N ASP A 541 13.87 -19.59 -17.24
CA ASP A 541 14.32 -18.67 -18.28
C ASP A 541 13.60 -17.33 -18.20
N GLU A 542 12.28 -17.35 -17.97
CA GLU A 542 11.49 -16.12 -17.89
C GLU A 542 11.78 -15.32 -16.61
N LEU A 543 11.89 -15.99 -15.46
CA LEU A 543 12.27 -15.33 -14.20
C LEU A 543 13.66 -14.71 -14.31
N TYR A 544 14.62 -15.41 -14.92
CA TYR A 544 15.97 -14.89 -15.16
C TYR A 544 15.95 -13.64 -16.06
N LYS A 545 15.17 -13.65 -17.15
CA LYS A 545 14.98 -12.47 -18.02
C LYS A 545 14.41 -11.29 -17.23
N ILE A 546 13.37 -11.50 -16.43
CA ILE A 546 12.76 -10.47 -15.59
C ILE A 546 13.79 -9.88 -14.62
N CYS A 547 14.57 -10.73 -13.95
CA CYS A 547 15.63 -10.31 -13.02
C CYS A 547 16.72 -9.49 -13.71
N LYS A 548 17.13 -9.89 -14.91
CA LYS A 548 18.13 -9.18 -15.73
C LYS A 548 17.61 -7.83 -16.21
N GLN A 549 16.35 -7.75 -16.65
CA GLN A 549 15.72 -6.52 -17.14
C GLN A 549 15.58 -5.44 -16.05
N ASN A 550 15.28 -5.85 -14.82
CA ASN A 550 15.01 -4.94 -13.70
C ASN A 550 16.23 -4.62 -12.82
N THR A 551 17.43 -5.05 -13.24
CA THR A 551 18.68 -4.71 -12.55
C THR A 551 19.09 -3.26 -12.80
N LEU A 552 19.34 -2.50 -11.72
CA LEU A 552 19.60 -1.05 -11.79
C LEU A 552 21.00 -0.69 -12.30
N LYS A 553 22.02 -1.48 -11.95
CA LYS A 553 23.41 -1.24 -12.38
C LYS A 553 23.76 -2.20 -13.52
N LYS A 554 23.94 -1.65 -14.72
CA LYS A 554 24.50 -2.39 -15.86
C LYS A 554 25.99 -2.09 -15.91
N SER A 555 26.82 -2.85 -15.20
CA SER A 555 28.28 -2.71 -15.30
C SER A 555 28.77 -3.18 -16.67
N ILE A 556 29.82 -2.54 -17.22
CA ILE A 556 30.45 -2.84 -18.52
C ILE A 556 31.42 -4.05 -18.40
N GLY A 557 31.21 -4.96 -17.44
CA GLY A 557 32.13 -6.06 -17.13
C GLY A 557 31.51 -7.47 -17.25
N PHE A 558 32.37 -8.47 -17.44
CA PHE A 558 32.06 -9.90 -17.68
C PHE A 558 31.31 -10.66 -16.56
N SER A 559 30.90 -10.01 -15.47
CA SER A 559 30.05 -10.65 -14.46
C SER A 559 28.59 -10.41 -14.77
N GLU A 560 27.81 -11.46 -15.04
CA GLU A 560 26.35 -11.36 -15.17
C GLU A 560 25.77 -10.76 -13.88
N GLN A 561 25.22 -9.55 -14.00
CA GLN A 561 24.49 -8.86 -12.94
C GLN A 561 23.00 -8.98 -13.24
N HIS A 562 22.32 -9.82 -12.48
CA HIS A 562 20.88 -9.93 -12.44
C HIS A 562 20.43 -9.85 -10.97
N LEU A 563 19.16 -9.52 -10.73
CA LEU A 563 18.57 -9.63 -9.40
C LEU A 563 18.64 -11.09 -8.93
N SER A 564 18.78 -11.28 -7.61
CA SER A 564 18.67 -12.61 -7.03
C SER A 564 17.26 -13.16 -7.13
N GLU A 565 17.14 -14.48 -7.06
CA GLU A 565 15.83 -15.15 -7.03
C GLU A 565 14.98 -14.65 -5.85
N MET A 566 15.58 -14.49 -4.68
CA MET A 566 14.90 -14.00 -3.46
C MET A 566 14.41 -12.56 -3.62
N GLU A 567 15.14 -11.69 -4.31
CA GLU A 567 14.68 -10.32 -4.61
C GLU A 567 13.42 -10.33 -5.47
N ALA A 568 13.37 -11.17 -6.51
CA ALA A 568 12.17 -11.31 -7.33
C ALA A 568 11.01 -11.96 -6.58
N PHE A 569 11.31 -12.98 -5.76
CA PHE A 569 10.33 -13.72 -4.97
C PHE A 569 9.71 -12.88 -3.84
N VAL A 570 10.50 -12.05 -3.16
CA VAL A 570 10.02 -11.07 -2.16
C VAL A 570 9.40 -9.84 -2.86
N GLY A 571 9.78 -9.55 -4.10
CA GLY A 571 9.30 -8.39 -4.84
C GLY A 571 9.98 -7.09 -4.41
N MET A 572 11.31 -7.11 -4.32
CA MET A 572 12.12 -5.95 -3.91
C MET A 572 13.41 -5.79 -4.73
N ILE A 573 14.03 -4.62 -4.67
CA ILE A 573 15.35 -4.36 -5.27
C ILE A 573 16.29 -3.83 -4.19
N LEU A 574 17.25 -4.67 -3.79
CA LEU A 574 18.20 -4.36 -2.72
C LEU A 574 19.24 -3.33 -3.18
N SER A 575 19.56 -3.31 -4.47
CA SER A 575 20.50 -2.33 -5.02
C SER A 575 19.95 -0.90 -4.87
N SER A 576 20.85 0.02 -4.53
CA SER A 576 20.56 1.43 -4.42
C SER A 576 20.97 2.16 -5.69
N SER A 577 20.23 3.23 -6.03
CA SER A 577 20.43 4.06 -7.22
C SER A 577 20.33 5.53 -6.84
N SER A 578 21.14 6.37 -7.49
CA SER A 578 20.99 7.83 -7.43
C SER A 578 19.69 8.30 -8.06
N ASP A 579 19.26 7.60 -9.11
CA ASP A 579 17.96 7.80 -9.73
C ASP A 579 16.87 7.01 -8.98
N ARG A 580 16.13 7.73 -8.14
CA ARG A 580 14.99 7.19 -7.38
C ARG A 580 13.81 6.84 -8.28
N ARG A 581 13.61 7.55 -9.39
CA ARG A 581 12.52 7.30 -10.33
C ARG A 581 12.75 5.98 -11.03
N LEU A 582 13.96 5.77 -11.55
CA LEU A 582 14.37 4.50 -12.15
C LEU A 582 14.19 3.33 -11.17
N LYS A 583 14.66 3.46 -9.92
CA LYS A 583 14.47 2.39 -8.90
C LYS A 583 13.00 2.07 -8.67
N ARG A 584 12.14 3.09 -8.57
CA ARG A 584 10.68 2.90 -8.37
C ARG A 584 10.02 2.27 -9.58
N GLU A 585 10.33 2.71 -10.80
CA GLU A 585 9.78 2.16 -12.03
C GLU A 585 10.22 0.71 -12.25
N SER A 586 11.51 0.41 -12.03
CA SER A 586 12.03 -0.97 -12.09
C SER A 586 11.40 -1.88 -11.04
N LEU A 587 11.17 -1.39 -9.81
CA LEU A 587 10.49 -2.17 -8.77
C LEU A 587 9.04 -2.44 -9.15
N SER A 588 8.31 -1.43 -9.65
CA SER A 588 6.92 -1.58 -10.09
C SER A 588 6.82 -2.62 -11.21
N ARG A 589 7.71 -2.53 -12.20
CA ARG A 589 7.76 -3.47 -13.33
C ARG A 589 8.13 -4.88 -12.88
N LEU A 590 9.11 -5.02 -11.97
CA LEU A 590 9.47 -6.31 -11.36
C LEU A 590 8.25 -6.97 -10.71
N ILE A 591 7.51 -6.22 -9.87
CA ILE A 591 6.33 -6.75 -9.17
C ILE A 591 5.24 -7.18 -10.17
N GLU A 592 4.98 -6.37 -11.19
CA GLU A 592 4.00 -6.68 -12.24
C GLU A 592 4.39 -7.95 -13.02
N GLN A 593 5.59 -7.98 -13.60
CA GLN A 593 6.08 -9.12 -14.40
C GLN A 593 6.17 -10.41 -13.58
N THR A 594 6.62 -10.34 -12.33
CA THR A 594 6.66 -11.52 -11.46
C THR A 594 5.26 -11.98 -11.03
N SER A 595 4.32 -11.06 -10.78
CA SER A 595 2.93 -11.43 -10.51
C SER A 595 2.33 -12.17 -11.69
N GLU A 596 2.52 -11.67 -12.91
CA GLU A 596 2.06 -12.34 -14.13
C GLU A 596 2.71 -13.71 -14.30
N LEU A 597 4.02 -13.83 -14.11
CA LEU A 597 4.73 -15.10 -14.21
C LEU A 597 4.25 -16.12 -13.18
N PHE A 598 4.07 -15.72 -11.92
CA PHE A 598 3.54 -16.61 -10.89
C PHE A 598 2.08 -17.00 -11.14
N ASP A 599 1.28 -16.12 -11.73
CA ASP A 599 -0.10 -16.45 -12.11
C ASP A 599 -0.18 -17.38 -13.31
N MET A 600 0.72 -17.24 -14.30
CA MET A 600 0.87 -18.21 -15.39
C MET A 600 1.28 -19.57 -14.85
N LEU A 601 2.29 -19.63 -13.96
CA LEU A 601 2.70 -20.89 -13.33
C LEU A 601 1.53 -21.56 -12.60
N LYS A 602 0.75 -20.79 -11.83
CA LYS A 602 -0.46 -21.33 -11.17
C LYS A 602 -1.47 -21.87 -12.20
N SER A 603 -1.69 -21.17 -13.30
CA SER A 603 -2.61 -21.59 -14.35
C SER A 603 -2.18 -22.90 -15.00
N GLU A 604 -0.89 -23.05 -15.31
CA GLU A 604 -0.33 -24.29 -15.85
C GLU A 604 -0.47 -25.45 -14.86
N ILE A 605 -0.23 -25.22 -13.56
CA ILE A 605 -0.42 -26.24 -12.53
C ILE A 605 -1.90 -26.68 -12.45
N LEU A 606 -2.83 -25.73 -12.57
CA LEU A 606 -4.28 -26.00 -12.53
C LEU A 606 -4.79 -26.76 -13.77
N GLY A 607 -4.17 -26.57 -14.94
CA GLY A 607 -4.61 -27.18 -16.21
C GLY A 607 -5.86 -26.51 -16.82
N GLU A 608 -6.39 -27.06 -17.91
CA GLU A 608 -7.66 -26.62 -18.51
C GLU A 608 -8.85 -27.02 -17.60
N VAL A 609 -9.51 -26.03 -17.02
CA VAL A 609 -10.52 -26.18 -15.95
C VAL A 609 -11.94 -26.55 -16.48
N GLU A 610 -12.09 -27.02 -17.73
CA GLU A 610 -13.42 -27.28 -18.30
C GLU A 610 -14.06 -28.61 -17.82
N ASP A 611 -13.29 -29.64 -17.48
CA ASP A 611 -13.86 -30.95 -17.09
C ASP A 611 -13.90 -31.23 -15.58
N ILE A 612 -13.52 -30.28 -14.73
CA ILE A 612 -13.28 -30.55 -13.29
C ILE A 612 -14.46 -30.16 -12.38
N TYR A 613 -15.45 -29.42 -12.89
CA TYR A 613 -16.61 -28.94 -12.10
C TYR A 613 -17.98 -29.12 -12.76
N HIS A 614 -18.07 -29.83 -13.88
CA HIS A 614 -19.35 -30.11 -14.55
C HIS A 614 -19.66 -31.61 -14.54
N HIS A 615 -20.06 -32.12 -13.37
CA HIS A 615 -21.08 -33.15 -13.36
C HIS A 615 -22.27 -32.64 -12.54
N ASP A 616 -23.43 -32.71 -13.18
CA ASP A 616 -24.77 -32.32 -12.72
C ASP A 616 -25.13 -30.83 -12.88
N ASP A 617 -25.39 -30.43 -14.12
CA ASP A 617 -26.65 -29.76 -14.50
C ASP A 617 -26.66 -29.52 -16.03
N GLU A 618 -27.26 -30.46 -16.77
CA GLU A 618 -27.75 -30.18 -18.12
C GLU A 618 -28.95 -29.24 -18.02
N ASN A 619 -28.80 -27.95 -18.36
CA ASN A 619 -29.71 -27.24 -19.27
C ASN A 619 -29.31 -25.78 -19.56
N GLU A 620 -29.26 -25.50 -20.87
CA GLU A 620 -29.47 -24.23 -21.59
C GLU A 620 -28.48 -23.05 -21.49
N GLY A 621 -27.92 -22.70 -22.65
CA GLY A 621 -27.75 -21.31 -23.08
C GLY A 621 -26.34 -20.84 -23.43
N PHE A 622 -25.93 -21.03 -24.69
CA PHE A 622 -24.78 -20.36 -25.32
C PHE A 622 -24.87 -18.82 -25.18
N ASP A 623 -23.85 -18.14 -24.63
CA ASP A 623 -22.97 -17.26 -25.43
C ASP A 623 -21.79 -16.61 -24.63
N GLN A 624 -20.67 -16.46 -25.35
CA GLN A 624 -19.49 -15.60 -25.14
C GLN A 624 -18.41 -15.94 -24.08
N GLN A 625 -17.32 -16.50 -24.63
CA GLN A 625 -15.98 -16.64 -24.06
C GLN A 625 -15.42 -15.32 -23.50
N LYS A 626 -15.17 -15.31 -22.19
CA LYS A 626 -14.16 -14.45 -21.56
C LYS A 626 -13.42 -15.33 -20.56
N GLN A 627 -12.17 -15.70 -20.89
CA GLN A 627 -11.30 -16.53 -20.05
C GLN A 627 -11.25 -15.98 -18.61
N ARG A 628 -11.85 -16.72 -17.67
CA ARG A 628 -11.92 -16.37 -16.25
C ARG A 628 -10.80 -17.10 -15.50
N ARG A 629 -9.75 -16.35 -15.14
CA ARG A 629 -8.73 -16.80 -14.19
C ARG A 629 -9.33 -16.81 -12.78
N LYS A 630 -9.63 -17.99 -12.22
CA LYS A 630 -10.02 -18.13 -10.80
C LYS A 630 -8.77 -18.14 -9.92
N SER A 631 -8.81 -17.47 -8.78
CA SER A 631 -7.69 -17.50 -7.81
C SER A 631 -7.74 -18.78 -6.94
N LEU A 632 -6.61 -19.28 -6.43
CA LEU A 632 -6.56 -20.45 -5.52
C LEU A 632 -7.43 -20.30 -4.25
N ASP A 633 -7.62 -19.06 -3.80
CA ASP A 633 -8.56 -18.74 -2.71
C ASP A 633 -10.02 -19.02 -3.11
N GLU A 634 -10.35 -18.99 -4.40
CA GLU A 634 -11.69 -19.32 -4.90
C GLU A 634 -11.90 -20.83 -5.02
N ILE A 635 -10.88 -21.58 -5.42
CA ILE A 635 -10.93 -23.06 -5.55
C ILE A 635 -11.06 -23.72 -4.17
N SER A 636 -10.23 -23.32 -3.21
CA SER A 636 -10.26 -23.83 -1.82
C SER A 636 -11.57 -23.51 -1.06
N LEU A 637 -12.31 -22.46 -1.47
CA LEU A 637 -13.57 -22.06 -0.84
C LEU A 637 -14.82 -22.65 -1.51
N ILE A 638 -14.76 -23.04 -2.80
CA ILE A 638 -15.85 -23.73 -3.51
C ILE A 638 -16.07 -25.12 -2.92
N SER A 639 -15.00 -25.78 -2.49
CA SER A 639 -15.04 -27.11 -1.86
C SER A 639 -15.49 -27.10 -0.38
N LEU A 640 -15.90 -25.94 0.17
CA LEU A 640 -16.48 -25.84 1.52
C LEU A 640 -18.00 -26.06 1.56
N SER A 641 -18.70 -25.99 0.42
CA SER A 641 -20.16 -26.11 0.34
C SER A 641 -20.66 -27.51 -0.04
N SER A 642 -19.80 -28.35 -0.61
CA SER A 642 -20.00 -29.79 -0.83
C SER A 642 -19.05 -30.57 0.09
N GLY A 643 -19.33 -31.86 0.35
CA GLY A 643 -18.39 -32.72 1.08
C GLY A 643 -16.98 -32.56 0.51
N PHE A 644 -16.00 -32.26 1.36
CA PHE A 644 -14.66 -31.92 0.89
C PHE A 644 -13.92 -33.17 0.45
N GLU A 645 -13.85 -33.37 -0.87
CA GLU A 645 -12.91 -34.29 -1.49
C GLU A 645 -11.77 -33.48 -2.13
N PRO A 646 -10.51 -33.72 -1.74
CA PRO A 646 -9.36 -33.09 -2.37
C PRO A 646 -9.30 -33.43 -3.87
N ASN A 647 -8.90 -32.47 -4.71
CA ASN A 647 -8.72 -32.75 -6.13
C ASN A 647 -7.44 -33.55 -6.37
N GLU A 648 -7.57 -34.84 -6.65
CA GLU A 648 -6.44 -35.78 -6.80
C GLU A 648 -5.51 -35.39 -7.96
N THR A 649 -6.06 -34.90 -9.07
CA THR A 649 -5.29 -34.43 -10.22
C THR A 649 -4.43 -33.23 -9.83
N LEU A 650 -5.01 -32.25 -9.13
CA LEU A 650 -4.29 -31.05 -8.71
C LEU A 650 -3.22 -31.36 -7.65
N ILE A 651 -3.51 -32.30 -6.74
CA ILE A 651 -2.53 -32.84 -5.80
C ILE A 651 -1.36 -33.48 -6.54
N SER A 652 -1.66 -34.35 -7.51
CA SER A 652 -0.64 -35.09 -8.28
C SER A 652 0.24 -34.15 -9.10
N ARG A 653 -0.35 -33.17 -9.79
CA ARG A 653 0.38 -32.15 -10.57
C ARG A 653 1.25 -31.27 -9.65
N SER A 654 0.70 -30.79 -8.54
CA SER A 654 1.45 -29.95 -7.60
C SER A 654 2.58 -30.71 -6.90
N LEU A 655 2.37 -31.99 -6.60
CA LEU A 655 3.39 -32.88 -6.04
C LEU A 655 4.51 -33.15 -7.06
N ALA A 656 4.17 -33.40 -8.33
CA ALA A 656 5.14 -33.55 -9.40
C ALA A 656 6.05 -32.32 -9.51
N GLY A 657 5.47 -31.11 -9.50
CA GLY A 657 6.23 -29.87 -9.52
C GLY A 657 7.14 -29.67 -8.30
N TRP A 658 6.65 -30.00 -7.10
CA TRP A 658 7.46 -29.96 -5.88
C TRP A 658 8.66 -30.91 -5.95
N ILE A 659 8.44 -32.15 -6.39
CA ILE A 659 9.51 -33.15 -6.44
C ILE A 659 10.53 -32.83 -7.54
N VAL A 660 10.07 -32.42 -8.73
CA VAL A 660 10.96 -31.94 -9.81
C VAL A 660 11.86 -30.82 -9.30
N ALA A 661 11.30 -29.84 -8.56
CA ALA A 661 12.09 -28.74 -8.01
C ALA A 661 13.16 -29.18 -7.00
N ILE A 662 12.91 -30.22 -6.20
CA ILE A 662 13.91 -30.71 -5.23
C ILE A 662 14.96 -31.61 -5.88
N GLU A 663 14.59 -32.35 -6.92
CA GLU A 663 15.52 -33.21 -7.67
C GLU A 663 16.39 -32.43 -8.65
N GLU A 664 15.94 -31.26 -9.09
CA GLU A 664 16.71 -30.38 -9.96
C GLU A 664 18.01 -29.95 -9.27
N THR A 665 19.14 -30.13 -9.96
CA THR A 665 20.45 -29.74 -9.43
C THR A 665 20.53 -28.22 -9.27
N ASN A 666 21.22 -27.71 -8.23
CA ASN A 666 21.31 -26.29 -7.80
C ASN A 666 21.85 -25.26 -8.83
N LYS A 667 21.79 -25.52 -10.14
CA LYS A 667 22.22 -24.63 -11.23
C LYS A 667 21.06 -23.91 -11.90
N THR A 668 19.83 -24.40 -11.75
CA THR A 668 18.65 -23.83 -12.41
C THR A 668 18.10 -22.66 -11.58
N PHE A 669 18.02 -21.48 -12.20
CA PHE A 669 17.56 -20.26 -11.55
C PHE A 669 16.04 -20.30 -11.34
N GLY A 670 15.51 -19.86 -10.20
CA GLY A 670 14.06 -19.88 -9.98
C GLY A 670 13.52 -21.19 -9.41
N VAL A 671 14.37 -22.19 -9.16
CA VAL A 671 13.94 -23.51 -8.68
C VAL A 671 13.22 -23.45 -7.32
N HIS A 672 13.66 -22.56 -6.42
CA HIS A 672 13.02 -22.42 -5.10
C HIS A 672 11.66 -21.74 -5.23
N SER A 673 11.57 -20.70 -6.04
CA SER A 673 10.36 -19.94 -6.32
C SER A 673 9.30 -20.84 -6.95
N PHE A 674 9.70 -21.63 -7.94
CA PHE A 674 8.84 -22.63 -8.57
C PHE A 674 8.32 -23.64 -7.55
N GLY A 675 9.23 -24.27 -6.80
CA GLY A 675 8.87 -25.28 -5.81
C GLY A 675 7.95 -24.75 -4.71
N PHE A 676 8.20 -23.56 -4.16
CA PHE A 676 7.33 -22.98 -3.14
C PHE A 676 5.94 -22.58 -3.67
N VAL A 677 5.82 -22.21 -4.94
CA VAL A 677 4.50 -22.00 -5.58
C VAL A 677 3.75 -23.33 -5.71
N CYS A 678 4.40 -24.40 -6.17
CA CYS A 678 3.79 -25.75 -6.19
C CYS A 678 3.37 -26.20 -4.79
N LEU A 679 4.22 -26.02 -3.78
CA LEU A 679 3.94 -26.37 -2.39
C LEU A 679 2.72 -25.62 -1.84
N ARG A 680 2.56 -24.34 -2.18
CA ARG A 680 1.40 -23.53 -1.77
C ARG A 680 0.09 -24.11 -2.28
N ILE A 681 0.06 -24.52 -3.54
CA ILE A 681 -1.14 -25.11 -4.17
C ILE A 681 -1.46 -26.43 -3.47
N LEU A 682 -0.45 -27.28 -3.31
CA LEU A 682 -0.58 -28.56 -2.65
C LEU A 682 -1.09 -28.45 -1.21
N CYS A 683 -0.51 -27.55 -0.41
CA CYS A 683 -0.97 -27.32 0.96
C CYS A 683 -2.40 -26.73 1.02
N SER A 684 -2.78 -25.93 0.01
CA SER A 684 -4.15 -25.40 -0.07
C SER A 684 -5.16 -26.51 -0.34
N GLU A 685 -4.85 -27.44 -1.25
CA GLU A 685 -5.69 -28.60 -1.55
C GLU A 685 -5.73 -29.62 -0.42
N LEU A 686 -4.71 -29.69 0.44
CA LEU A 686 -4.73 -30.52 1.64
C LEU A 686 -5.32 -29.81 2.87
N ARG A 687 -5.75 -28.56 2.73
CA ARG A 687 -6.27 -27.69 3.82
C ARG A 687 -5.33 -27.60 5.05
N LEU A 688 -4.02 -27.61 4.80
CA LEU A 688 -2.99 -27.53 5.83
C LEU A 688 -2.73 -26.11 6.34
#